data_AF-A0A7C3TSK7-F1
#
_entry.id   AF-A0A7C3TSK7-F1
#
_cell.length_a   1.000
_cell.length_b   1.000
_cell.length_c   1.000
_cell.angle_alpha   90.00
_cell.angle_beta   90.00
_cell.angle_gamma   90.00
#
_symmetry.space_group_name_H-M   'P 1'
#
loop_
_entity.id
_entity.type
_entity.pdbx_description
1 polymer ?
#
loop_
_entity_poly.entity_id
_entity_poly.type
_entity_poly.pdbx_seq_one_letter_code
_entity_poly.pdbx_strand_id
1 'polypeptide(L)'
;MDEAMYYSISGRENGIRVESRILEERIQEAVSQGRRYLQIEAYGQHGIGGRLWRTGGEKVHLRISGPVGQRLGSMGSEHTLIEVLGPVSDDVGWLNAGATIVVHGNAGNGAGNAMAQGKIYIGGNIGARGMTMTKHNPRFDPPELWVLGSVGDYFGEFMAGGLAVICGHEAQNPKNVLGYRPLVGMVGGKVFFRGPHEGYSASDAKAVPISDADWQWLSENLRIFLQHLGKVELLYPVLSKREEWQCLAARSPQERLTRPRRGMKAFRIEVWEKTLGQGGLVGDLIRVDREPLPLITRGEWRRFVPVWENGRHLAPCQGACPTGIPVQERWRLVREGRTDEAVDLALAYTPFPATVCGYLCPHLCMQNCTRQSAFMTPVDIGRLGRASLEARLPELPPLSGKRIAVIGAGPAGLSVAWQLRLQGHEAVVYDTAEKAGGKIEAVIPGHRLPEEVFKEERQRIREVIPHIHLRQRLGKEEFERLLADFDFLVVAVGAQRPRVLKIPGGERLIPALDFLARTKKGKVQVGRKVVIIGAGNVGCDVAVEAARMGAEDILLLDVQQPASFGKERQEAERVGARFRWPVQVREVTEQGVILEGGELLPADTVFVAVGDVPETGFLPDDIALENGFIRVDEYYRTSNPQVFAVGDVVKPGLITDAIGAGRKAAQAISDLLAGRKPATDPRRMIPKERIRLEYYDPRIVHYEDLDQCGAQCASCGQCRDCGICAALCPEAAISKVEKDNGGYEYVVDGERCIGCGFCAGACPCGIWTMVENPPPEV
;
A
#
# COMPACT_ATOMS: atom_id res chain seq x y z
N MET A 1 -4.04 -47.60 55.87
CA MET A 1 -3.04 -46.51 55.91
C MET A 1 -3.29 -45.74 57.20
N ASP A 2 -2.22 -45.46 57.95
CA ASP A 2 -2.26 -44.82 59.26
C ASP A 2 -2.75 -43.36 59.15
N GLU A 3 -3.68 -42.93 60.01
CA GLU A 3 -4.25 -41.55 59.98
C GLU A 3 -3.16 -40.48 60.22
N ALA A 4 -2.05 -40.86 60.87
CA ALA A 4 -0.89 -39.99 61.14
C ALA A 4 -0.14 -39.49 59.88
N MET A 5 -0.48 -39.99 58.69
CA MET A 5 0.20 -39.63 57.43
C MET A 5 -0.39 -38.39 56.72
N TYR A 6 -1.61 -37.97 57.08
CA TYR A 6 -2.31 -36.91 56.37
C TYR A 6 -2.07 -35.52 56.98
N TYR A 7 -1.82 -34.53 56.12
CA TYR A 7 -1.82 -33.12 56.50
C TYR A 7 -3.24 -32.56 56.44
N SER A 8 -3.79 -32.22 57.60
CA SER A 8 -5.19 -31.79 57.72
C SER A 8 -5.37 -30.29 57.41
N ILE A 9 -6.35 -29.98 56.57
CA ILE A 9 -6.77 -28.61 56.26
C ILE A 9 -8.29 -28.53 56.44
N SER A 10 -8.76 -27.68 57.36
CA SER A 10 -10.19 -27.46 57.54
C SER A 10 -10.68 -26.29 56.67
N GLY A 11 -11.84 -26.47 56.05
CA GLY A 11 -12.61 -25.42 55.39
C GLY A 11 -13.38 -24.52 56.37
N ARG A 12 -13.16 -24.68 57.68
CA ARG A 12 -13.68 -23.80 58.73
C ARG A 12 -12.55 -23.30 59.62
N GLU A 13 -12.71 -22.05 60.07
CA GLU A 13 -11.81 -21.42 61.02
C GLU A 13 -12.65 -20.59 61.99
N ASN A 14 -12.47 -20.80 63.31
CA ASN A 14 -13.26 -20.15 64.36
C ASN A 14 -14.79 -20.28 64.17
N GLY A 15 -15.25 -21.42 63.65
CA GLY A 15 -16.67 -21.69 63.37
C GLY A 15 -17.21 -21.06 62.08
N ILE A 16 -16.40 -20.29 61.35
CA ILE A 16 -16.80 -19.61 60.11
C ILE A 16 -16.26 -20.38 58.90
N ARG A 17 -17.09 -20.51 57.85
CA ARG A 17 -16.71 -21.14 56.59
C ARG A 17 -15.66 -20.29 55.86
N VAL A 18 -14.51 -20.88 55.55
CA VAL A 18 -13.44 -20.27 54.75
C VAL A 18 -13.88 -20.15 53.29
N GLU A 19 -13.51 -19.05 52.62
CA GLU A 19 -13.75 -18.86 51.18
C GLU A 19 -13.10 -19.96 50.34
N SER A 20 -13.75 -20.35 49.23
CA SER A 20 -13.24 -21.39 48.32
C SER A 20 -11.81 -21.07 47.81
N ARG A 21 -11.52 -19.79 47.55
CA ARG A 21 -10.20 -19.33 47.10
C ARG A 21 -9.13 -19.58 48.16
N ILE A 22 -9.41 -19.20 49.41
CA ILE A 22 -8.46 -19.34 50.53
C ILE A 22 -8.19 -20.81 50.81
N LEU A 23 -9.23 -21.67 50.80
CA LEU A 23 -9.04 -23.12 50.98
C LEU A 23 -8.15 -23.70 49.87
N GLU A 24 -8.40 -23.33 48.62
CA GLU A 24 -7.58 -23.79 47.49
C GLU A 24 -6.12 -23.28 47.57
N GLU A 25 -5.90 -22.02 47.98
CA GLU A 25 -4.56 -21.47 48.21
C GLU A 25 -3.81 -22.27 49.29
N ARG A 26 -4.47 -22.61 50.41
CA ARG A 26 -3.89 -23.45 51.48
C ARG A 26 -3.52 -24.85 50.99
N ILE A 27 -4.36 -25.45 50.15
CA ILE A 27 -4.11 -26.76 49.56
C ILE A 27 -2.89 -26.69 48.63
N GLN A 28 -2.82 -25.69 47.74
CA GLN A 28 -1.68 -25.50 46.84
C GLN A 28 -0.38 -25.20 47.60
N GLU A 29 -0.45 -24.40 48.67
CA GLU A 29 0.67 -24.11 49.53
C GLU A 29 1.20 -25.37 50.22
N ALA A 30 0.32 -26.16 50.85
CA ALA A 30 0.70 -27.42 51.48
C ALA A 30 1.38 -28.37 50.48
N VAL A 31 0.84 -28.48 49.27
CA VAL A 31 1.46 -29.27 48.19
C VAL A 31 2.83 -28.70 47.79
N SER A 32 2.98 -27.37 47.68
CA SER A 32 4.26 -26.74 47.37
C SER A 32 5.33 -26.96 48.45
N GLN A 33 4.91 -27.11 49.71
CA GLN A 33 5.77 -27.43 50.86
C GLN A 33 6.12 -28.93 50.97
N GLY A 34 5.84 -29.74 49.94
CA GLY A 34 6.18 -31.15 49.92
C GLY A 34 5.13 -32.09 50.52
N ARG A 35 3.96 -31.58 50.94
CA ARG A 35 2.87 -32.46 51.43
C ARG A 35 2.25 -33.21 50.25
N ARG A 36 2.08 -34.53 50.39
CA ARG A 36 1.55 -35.41 49.35
C ARG A 36 0.26 -36.12 49.74
N TYR A 37 -0.05 -36.20 51.04
CA TYR A 37 -1.28 -36.77 51.56
C TYR A 37 -1.99 -35.68 52.36
N LEU A 38 -3.15 -35.22 51.89
CA LEU A 38 -3.91 -34.13 52.49
C LEU A 38 -5.31 -34.59 52.88
N GLN A 39 -5.74 -34.28 54.10
CA GLN A 39 -7.10 -34.50 54.57
C GLN A 39 -7.83 -33.16 54.59
N ILE A 40 -8.85 -33.01 53.74
CA ILE A 40 -9.62 -31.78 53.62
C ILE A 40 -10.98 -31.97 54.26
N GLU A 41 -11.34 -31.11 55.20
CA GLU A 41 -12.69 -31.07 55.77
C GLU A 41 -13.48 -29.94 55.09
N ALA A 42 -14.36 -30.30 54.15
CA ALA A 42 -15.12 -29.38 53.34
C ALA A 42 -16.45 -28.96 53.98
N TYR A 43 -16.88 -27.74 53.68
CA TYR A 43 -18.09 -27.09 54.15
C TYR A 43 -18.80 -26.34 53.01
N GLY A 44 -18.86 -26.96 51.83
CA GLY A 44 -19.47 -26.43 50.61
C GLY A 44 -18.54 -25.55 49.77
N GLN A 45 -17.22 -25.64 49.93
CA GLN A 45 -16.27 -24.95 49.06
C GLN A 45 -16.25 -25.56 47.65
N HIS A 46 -16.01 -24.70 46.67
CA HIS A 46 -15.99 -25.04 45.25
C HIS A 46 -14.55 -25.26 44.79
N GLY A 47 -14.34 -26.08 43.76
CA GLY A 47 -13.05 -26.13 43.07
C GLY A 47 -11.94 -26.91 43.76
N ILE A 48 -12.24 -27.67 44.83
CA ILE A 48 -11.22 -28.30 45.68
C ILE A 48 -10.35 -29.27 44.87
N GLY A 49 -9.02 -29.10 44.95
CA GLY A 49 -8.04 -30.12 44.55
C GLY A 49 -7.72 -30.18 43.07
N GLY A 50 -8.32 -29.32 42.24
CA GLY A 50 -8.15 -29.38 40.79
C GLY A 50 -6.84 -28.80 40.26
N ARG A 51 -6.31 -27.73 40.84
CA ARG A 51 -5.20 -26.94 40.23
C ARG A 51 -3.84 -27.21 40.87
N LEU A 52 -3.41 -28.48 40.90
CA LEU A 52 -2.18 -28.92 41.58
C LEU A 52 -0.97 -29.15 40.66
N TRP A 53 -0.84 -28.35 39.60
CA TRP A 53 0.15 -28.47 38.51
C TRP A 53 1.64 -28.45 38.93
N ARG A 54 1.96 -27.95 40.14
CA ARG A 54 3.35 -27.70 40.57
C ARG A 54 4.06 -28.95 41.11
N THR A 55 3.41 -30.12 41.09
CA THR A 55 3.92 -31.37 41.66
C THR A 55 4.90 -32.11 40.75
N GLY A 56 5.04 -31.71 39.49
CA GLY A 56 5.84 -32.44 38.51
C GLY A 56 5.30 -33.86 38.34
N GLY A 57 6.15 -34.87 38.54
CA GLY A 57 5.78 -36.30 38.48
C GLY A 57 5.32 -36.93 39.81
N GLU A 58 5.29 -36.16 40.90
CA GLU A 58 4.99 -36.71 42.23
C GLU A 58 3.48 -36.86 42.46
N LYS A 59 3.08 -37.99 43.05
CA LYS A 59 1.67 -38.28 43.33
C LYS A 59 1.17 -37.50 44.53
N VAL A 60 -0.02 -36.89 44.40
CA VAL A 60 -0.73 -36.24 45.50
C VAL A 60 -2.07 -36.91 45.73
N HIS A 61 -2.38 -37.23 46.98
CA HIS A 61 -3.65 -37.79 47.41
C HIS A 61 -4.37 -36.81 48.33
N LEU A 62 -5.54 -36.35 47.89
CA LEU A 62 -6.46 -35.55 48.67
C LEU A 62 -7.62 -36.44 49.11
N ARG A 63 -7.83 -36.58 50.41
CA ARG A 63 -9.02 -37.20 50.97
C ARG A 63 -9.94 -36.12 51.54
N ILE A 64 -11.19 -36.09 51.11
CA ILE A 64 -12.14 -35.02 51.43
C ILE A 64 -13.33 -35.60 52.18
N SER A 65 -13.62 -35.03 53.34
CA SER A 65 -14.83 -35.28 54.14
C SER A 65 -15.72 -34.04 54.19
N GLY A 66 -17.00 -34.22 54.54
CA GLY A 66 -17.98 -33.12 54.59
C GLY A 66 -18.59 -32.74 53.23
N PRO A 67 -19.52 -31.76 53.20
CA PRO A 67 -20.20 -31.35 51.97
C PRO A 67 -19.25 -30.62 51.01
N VAL A 68 -19.24 -31.01 49.73
CA VAL A 68 -18.41 -30.43 48.68
C VAL A 68 -19.27 -29.64 47.70
N GLY A 69 -18.86 -28.40 47.39
CA GLY A 69 -19.55 -27.55 46.43
C GLY A 69 -19.19 -27.85 44.98
N GLN A 70 -19.53 -26.95 44.05
CA GLN A 70 -19.36 -27.20 42.61
C GLN A 70 -17.88 -27.33 42.19
N ARG A 71 -17.64 -27.99 41.06
CA ARG A 71 -16.34 -28.02 40.36
C ARG A 71 -15.20 -28.72 41.11
N LEU A 72 -15.51 -29.71 41.94
CA LEU A 72 -14.50 -30.56 42.56
C LEU A 72 -13.52 -31.09 41.49
N GLY A 73 -12.21 -30.98 41.73
CA GLY A 73 -11.19 -31.49 40.79
C GLY A 73 -11.16 -30.77 39.43
N SER A 74 -11.69 -29.56 39.36
CA SER A 74 -11.71 -28.75 38.14
C SER A 74 -10.30 -28.45 37.63
N MET A 75 -10.04 -28.74 36.35
CA MET A 75 -8.72 -28.66 35.72
C MET A 75 -7.68 -29.61 36.36
N GLY A 76 -8.14 -30.77 36.86
CA GLY A 76 -7.30 -31.79 37.47
C GLY A 76 -6.10 -32.17 36.60
N SER A 77 -4.90 -32.20 37.20
CA SER A 77 -3.66 -32.61 36.54
C SER A 77 -3.33 -34.08 36.81
N GLU A 78 -2.48 -34.65 35.95
CA GLU A 78 -1.91 -35.99 36.16
C GLU A 78 -1.27 -36.15 37.55
N HIS A 79 -1.14 -37.39 38.00
CA HIS A 79 -0.61 -37.77 39.32
C HIS A 79 -1.41 -37.28 40.54
N THR A 80 -2.59 -36.69 40.33
CA THR A 80 -3.47 -36.26 41.42
C THR A 80 -4.60 -37.28 41.63
N LEU A 81 -4.75 -37.77 42.86
CA LEU A 81 -5.88 -38.57 43.33
C LEU A 81 -6.72 -37.74 44.29
N ILE A 82 -7.99 -37.51 43.94
CA ILE A 82 -8.96 -36.79 44.76
C ILE A 82 -10.04 -37.77 45.18
N GLU A 83 -10.11 -38.10 46.46
CA GLU A 83 -11.06 -39.05 47.03
C GLU A 83 -12.04 -38.32 47.95
N VAL A 84 -13.33 -38.38 47.65
CA VAL A 84 -14.40 -37.75 48.43
C VAL A 84 -15.30 -38.83 49.02
N LEU A 85 -15.40 -38.84 50.34
CA LEU A 85 -16.11 -39.89 51.09
C LEU A 85 -17.65 -39.76 51.02
N GLY A 86 -18.16 -38.66 50.48
CA GLY A 86 -19.59 -38.35 50.36
C GLY A 86 -20.02 -37.95 48.95
N PRO A 87 -21.24 -37.42 48.79
CA PRO A 87 -21.72 -36.91 47.51
C PRO A 87 -21.07 -35.55 47.16
N VAL A 88 -21.13 -35.20 45.87
CA VAL A 88 -20.57 -33.94 45.33
C VAL A 88 -21.62 -33.18 44.53
N SER A 89 -21.47 -31.86 44.47
CA SER A 89 -22.32 -30.97 43.66
C SER A 89 -21.94 -31.03 42.17
N ASP A 90 -22.45 -30.07 41.39
CA ASP A 90 -22.30 -30.02 39.93
C ASP A 90 -20.84 -29.86 39.48
N ASP A 91 -20.56 -30.25 38.23
CA ASP A 91 -19.33 -30.04 37.48
C ASP A 91 -18.07 -30.73 38.07
N VAL A 92 -18.23 -31.87 38.77
CA VAL A 92 -17.08 -32.68 39.20
C VAL A 92 -16.19 -33.04 38.01
N GLY A 93 -14.90 -32.73 38.10
CA GLY A 93 -13.92 -32.97 37.04
C GLY A 93 -14.10 -32.09 35.80
N TRP A 94 -14.71 -30.90 35.94
CA TRP A 94 -14.77 -29.93 34.84
C TRP A 94 -13.36 -29.60 34.30
N LEU A 95 -13.16 -29.73 32.99
CA LEU A 95 -11.83 -29.59 32.35
C LEU A 95 -10.75 -30.51 32.92
N ASN A 96 -11.10 -31.66 33.51
CA ASN A 96 -10.09 -32.60 34.01
C ASN A 96 -9.16 -33.04 32.86
N ALA A 97 -7.87 -32.99 33.13
CA ALA A 97 -6.79 -33.18 32.18
C ALA A 97 -5.74 -34.18 32.70
N GLY A 98 -6.12 -35.05 33.65
CA GLY A 98 -5.27 -36.15 34.09
C GLY A 98 -5.52 -36.67 35.50
N ALA A 99 -6.30 -35.96 36.33
CA ALA A 99 -6.56 -36.39 37.70
C ALA A 99 -7.46 -37.64 37.75
N THR A 100 -7.27 -38.46 38.78
CA THR A 100 -8.22 -39.50 39.18
C THR A 100 -9.09 -38.96 40.31
N ILE A 101 -10.40 -38.88 40.09
CA ILE A 101 -11.37 -38.36 41.05
C ILE A 101 -12.29 -39.50 41.46
N VAL A 102 -12.33 -39.84 42.74
CA VAL A 102 -13.17 -40.89 43.33
C VAL A 102 -14.20 -40.23 44.22
N VAL A 103 -15.47 -40.46 43.93
CA VAL A 103 -16.61 -39.97 44.70
C VAL A 103 -17.36 -41.18 45.21
N HIS A 104 -17.41 -41.37 46.53
CA HIS A 104 -18.08 -42.54 47.14
C HIS A 104 -19.62 -42.42 47.12
N GLY A 105 -20.17 -41.22 46.89
CA GLY A 105 -21.62 -40.97 46.79
C GLY A 105 -22.12 -40.61 45.37
N ASN A 106 -23.23 -39.86 45.32
CA ASN A 106 -23.80 -39.31 44.07
C ASN A 106 -23.04 -38.05 43.62
N ALA A 107 -23.11 -37.71 42.33
CA ALA A 107 -22.67 -36.43 41.80
C ALA A 107 -23.83 -35.65 41.14
N GLY A 108 -23.72 -34.32 41.15
CA GLY A 108 -24.67 -33.43 40.48
C GLY A 108 -24.59 -33.47 38.94
N ASN A 109 -25.07 -32.40 38.32
CA ASN A 109 -25.00 -32.23 36.87
C ASN A 109 -23.57 -32.01 36.39
N GLY A 110 -23.26 -32.25 35.12
CA GLY A 110 -21.97 -31.83 34.55
C GLY A 110 -20.75 -32.67 34.94
N ALA A 111 -20.93 -33.87 35.51
CA ALA A 111 -19.80 -34.74 35.87
C ALA A 111 -18.94 -35.07 34.63
N GLY A 112 -17.66 -34.71 34.64
CA GLY A 112 -16.74 -34.88 33.51
C GLY A 112 -16.94 -33.92 32.35
N ASN A 113 -17.63 -32.79 32.56
CA ASN A 113 -17.86 -31.79 31.52
C ASN A 113 -16.54 -31.18 31.00
N ALA A 114 -16.36 -31.16 29.68
CA ALA A 114 -15.18 -30.67 28.98
C ALA A 114 -13.85 -31.37 29.37
N MET A 115 -13.93 -32.57 29.94
CA MET A 115 -12.77 -33.37 30.31
C MET A 115 -11.99 -33.84 29.07
N ALA A 116 -10.67 -33.80 29.16
CA ALA A 116 -9.77 -34.21 28.08
C ALA A 116 -8.95 -35.46 28.39
N GLN A 117 -8.65 -35.71 29.67
CA GLN A 117 -7.90 -36.87 30.18
C GLN A 117 -8.25 -37.14 31.65
N GLY A 118 -7.73 -38.24 32.21
CA GLY A 118 -7.93 -38.63 33.60
C GLY A 118 -9.09 -39.59 33.80
N LYS A 119 -9.48 -39.82 35.06
CA LYS A 119 -10.55 -40.75 35.42
C LYS A 119 -11.47 -40.17 36.49
N ILE A 120 -12.78 -40.37 36.35
CA ILE A 120 -13.77 -40.01 37.35
C ILE A 120 -14.55 -41.26 37.72
N TYR A 121 -14.53 -41.65 38.99
CA TYR A 121 -15.19 -42.82 39.56
C TYR A 121 -16.29 -42.35 40.51
N ILE A 122 -17.55 -42.71 40.21
CA ILE A 122 -18.73 -42.33 40.98
C ILE A 122 -19.38 -43.57 41.59
N GLY A 123 -19.49 -43.60 42.93
CA GLY A 123 -20.05 -44.70 43.69
C GLY A 123 -21.58 -44.74 43.76
N GLY A 124 -22.26 -43.71 43.26
CA GLY A 124 -23.71 -43.62 43.13
C GLY A 124 -24.17 -43.22 41.73
N ASN A 125 -25.16 -42.35 41.64
CA ASN A 125 -25.75 -41.81 40.41
C ASN A 125 -25.15 -40.43 40.06
N ILE A 126 -25.28 -40.01 38.80
CA ILE A 126 -24.97 -38.63 38.37
C ILE A 126 -26.21 -37.92 37.80
N GLY A 127 -26.21 -36.58 37.90
CA GLY A 127 -27.23 -35.71 37.31
C GLY A 127 -27.18 -35.62 35.79
N ALA A 128 -27.84 -34.60 35.25
CA ALA A 128 -27.88 -34.31 33.81
C ALA A 128 -26.51 -33.85 33.28
N ARG A 129 -26.31 -34.02 31.97
CA ARG A 129 -25.13 -33.52 31.24
C ARG A 129 -23.80 -34.05 31.80
N GLY A 130 -23.77 -35.30 32.22
CA GLY A 130 -22.51 -36.01 32.44
C GLY A 130 -21.77 -36.30 31.13
N MET A 131 -20.44 -36.35 31.15
CA MET A 131 -19.59 -36.65 29.99
C MET A 131 -19.80 -35.72 28.78
N THR A 132 -20.15 -34.45 29.01
CA THR A 132 -20.43 -33.51 27.92
C THR A 132 -19.19 -32.81 27.40
N MET A 133 -19.14 -32.50 26.10
CA MET A 133 -18.06 -31.74 25.45
C MET A 133 -16.64 -32.30 25.69
N THR A 134 -16.52 -33.59 25.99
CA THR A 134 -15.21 -34.23 26.18
C THR A 134 -14.39 -34.19 24.91
N LYS A 135 -13.06 -34.18 25.05
CA LYS A 135 -12.14 -34.17 23.91
C LYS A 135 -11.01 -35.15 24.13
N HIS A 136 -10.94 -36.22 23.36
CA HIS A 136 -9.78 -37.09 23.37
C HIS A 136 -8.69 -36.54 22.45
N ASN A 137 -7.52 -36.23 23.02
CA ASN A 137 -6.31 -36.02 22.24
C ASN A 137 -5.61 -37.39 22.07
N PRO A 138 -5.42 -37.90 20.84
CA PRO A 138 -4.82 -39.21 20.61
C PRO A 138 -3.40 -39.40 21.18
N ARG A 139 -2.72 -38.32 21.58
CA ARG A 139 -1.41 -38.37 22.25
C ARG A 139 -1.47 -38.88 23.69
N PHE A 140 -2.64 -38.92 24.29
CA PHE A 140 -2.85 -39.27 25.69
C PHE A 140 -3.96 -40.30 25.83
N ASP A 141 -4.07 -40.91 27.00
CA ASP A 141 -5.15 -41.82 27.32
C ASP A 141 -6.51 -41.10 27.27
N PRO A 142 -7.57 -41.77 26.80
CA PRO A 142 -8.89 -41.18 26.72
C PRO A 142 -9.43 -40.83 28.11
N PRO A 143 -10.23 -39.77 28.24
CA PRO A 143 -10.89 -39.47 29.50
C PRO A 143 -11.89 -40.56 29.86
N GLU A 144 -11.91 -40.99 31.12
CA GLU A 144 -12.80 -42.05 31.61
C GLU A 144 -13.80 -41.55 32.66
N LEU A 145 -15.08 -41.88 32.49
CA LEU A 145 -16.13 -41.68 33.49
C LEU A 145 -16.79 -43.01 33.86
N TRP A 146 -16.69 -43.41 35.11
CA TRP A 146 -17.27 -44.63 35.66
C TRP A 146 -18.34 -44.28 36.68
N VAL A 147 -19.51 -44.89 36.56
CA VAL A 147 -20.67 -44.63 37.41
C VAL A 147 -21.24 -45.97 37.85
N LEU A 148 -21.32 -46.20 39.16
CA LEU A 148 -21.89 -47.43 39.70
C LEU A 148 -23.41 -47.48 39.48
N GLY A 149 -24.10 -46.35 39.62
CA GLY A 149 -25.52 -46.21 39.34
C GLY A 149 -25.83 -45.89 37.88
N SER A 150 -26.64 -44.87 37.69
CA SER A 150 -27.14 -44.39 36.39
C SER A 150 -26.82 -42.90 36.19
N VAL A 151 -27.09 -42.42 34.98
CA VAL A 151 -26.84 -41.03 34.56
C VAL A 151 -28.15 -40.29 34.28
N GLY A 152 -28.12 -38.95 34.34
CA GLY A 152 -29.26 -38.10 34.00
C GLY A 152 -29.33 -37.70 32.53
N ASP A 153 -30.28 -36.81 32.21
CA ASP A 153 -30.59 -36.38 30.84
C ASP A 153 -29.40 -35.74 30.12
N TYR A 154 -29.38 -35.86 28.79
CA TYR A 154 -28.34 -35.31 27.91
C TYR A 154 -26.93 -35.83 28.22
N PHE A 155 -26.83 -37.04 28.75
CA PHE A 155 -25.55 -37.71 28.98
C PHE A 155 -24.74 -37.85 27.67
N GLY A 156 -23.46 -37.50 27.68
CA GLY A 156 -22.55 -37.60 26.53
C GLY A 156 -22.85 -36.63 25.40
N GLU A 157 -23.54 -35.53 25.66
CA GLU A 157 -23.77 -34.46 24.67
C GLU A 157 -22.45 -33.85 24.17
N PHE A 158 -22.25 -33.82 22.86
CA PHE A 158 -21.00 -33.38 22.22
C PHE A 158 -19.74 -34.13 22.67
N MET A 159 -19.87 -35.40 23.09
CA MET A 159 -18.74 -36.26 23.44
C MET A 159 -17.83 -36.47 22.20
N ALA A 160 -16.61 -35.92 22.24
CA ALA A 160 -15.61 -36.02 21.18
C ALA A 160 -14.43 -36.91 21.60
N GLY A 161 -14.76 -38.12 22.06
CA GLY A 161 -13.80 -39.10 22.57
C GLY A 161 -13.90 -39.31 24.08
N GLY A 162 -13.35 -40.43 24.55
CA GLY A 162 -13.47 -40.88 25.94
C GLY A 162 -14.16 -42.24 26.06
N LEU A 163 -14.10 -42.79 27.27
CA LEU A 163 -14.78 -44.02 27.67
C LEU A 163 -15.72 -43.72 28.83
N ALA A 164 -16.95 -44.19 28.75
CA ALA A 164 -17.86 -44.13 29.89
C ALA A 164 -18.40 -45.52 30.24
N VAL A 165 -18.53 -45.80 31.54
CA VAL A 165 -18.99 -47.09 32.06
C VAL A 165 -20.11 -46.85 33.08
N ILE A 166 -21.32 -47.29 32.75
CA ILE A 166 -22.53 -47.07 33.57
C ILE A 166 -23.05 -48.43 34.07
N CYS A 167 -22.84 -48.75 35.34
CA CYS A 167 -23.08 -50.10 35.86
C CYS A 167 -24.55 -50.39 36.21
N GLY A 168 -25.41 -49.37 36.28
CA GLY A 168 -26.85 -49.50 36.51
C GLY A 168 -27.24 -50.12 37.87
N HIS A 169 -26.33 -50.12 38.85
CA HIS A 169 -26.58 -50.64 40.19
C HIS A 169 -27.22 -49.56 41.06
N GLU A 170 -28.42 -49.80 41.60
CA GLU A 170 -29.20 -48.78 42.33
C GLU A 170 -29.45 -47.50 41.48
N ALA A 171 -29.82 -47.71 40.21
CA ALA A 171 -30.14 -46.64 39.28
C ALA A 171 -31.29 -45.74 39.77
N GLN A 172 -31.15 -44.42 39.62
CA GLN A 172 -32.16 -43.42 39.94
C GLN A 172 -33.46 -43.61 39.14
N ASN A 173 -33.34 -44.11 37.91
CA ASN A 173 -34.45 -44.60 37.09
C ASN A 173 -34.12 -46.02 36.59
N PRO A 174 -34.62 -47.07 37.27
CA PRO A 174 -34.34 -48.46 36.88
C PRO A 174 -34.84 -48.85 35.49
N LYS A 175 -35.71 -48.04 34.85
CA LYS A 175 -36.21 -48.28 33.48
C LYS A 175 -35.37 -47.58 32.40
N ASN A 176 -34.55 -46.60 32.77
CA ASN A 176 -33.74 -45.84 31.83
C ASN A 176 -32.43 -45.38 32.49
N VAL A 177 -31.38 -46.19 32.33
CA VAL A 177 -30.08 -45.94 32.99
C VAL A 177 -29.24 -44.84 32.32
N LEU A 178 -29.65 -44.37 31.14
CA LEU A 178 -28.93 -43.36 30.33
C LEU A 178 -29.61 -41.98 30.29
N GLY A 179 -30.77 -41.82 30.94
CA GLY A 179 -31.54 -40.57 30.92
C GLY A 179 -32.18 -40.25 29.55
N TYR A 180 -32.78 -39.07 29.43
CA TYR A 180 -33.41 -38.59 28.20
C TYR A 180 -32.36 -38.01 27.22
N ARG A 181 -32.49 -38.35 25.93
CA ARG A 181 -31.62 -37.87 24.83
C ARG A 181 -30.10 -38.00 25.06
N PRO A 182 -29.58 -39.19 25.39
CA PRO A 182 -28.15 -39.38 25.51
C PRO A 182 -27.46 -39.33 24.13
N LEU A 183 -26.19 -38.92 24.14
CA LEU A 183 -25.22 -38.94 23.04
C LEU A 183 -25.52 -38.01 21.86
N VAL A 184 -26.32 -36.97 22.06
CA VAL A 184 -26.59 -35.96 21.02
C VAL A 184 -25.29 -35.24 20.65
N GLY A 185 -24.92 -35.26 19.37
CA GLY A 185 -23.67 -34.66 18.90
C GLY A 185 -22.41 -35.45 19.23
N MET A 186 -22.49 -36.70 19.70
CA MET A 186 -21.34 -37.58 19.95
C MET A 186 -20.54 -37.83 18.66
N VAL A 187 -19.30 -37.35 18.59
CA VAL A 187 -18.40 -37.51 17.42
C VAL A 187 -17.29 -38.54 17.67
N GLY A 188 -17.08 -39.02 18.90
CA GLY A 188 -16.08 -40.04 19.23
C GLY A 188 -16.28 -40.67 20.61
N GLY A 189 -15.66 -41.83 20.85
CA GLY A 189 -15.68 -42.55 22.13
C GLY A 189 -16.57 -43.79 22.17
N LYS A 190 -16.59 -44.48 23.33
CA LYS A 190 -17.46 -45.62 23.63
C LYS A 190 -18.15 -45.46 24.98
N VAL A 191 -19.37 -45.97 25.09
CA VAL A 191 -20.14 -46.04 26.33
C VAL A 191 -20.55 -47.48 26.57
N PHE A 192 -20.01 -48.08 27.64
CA PHE A 192 -20.45 -49.38 28.15
C PHE A 192 -21.51 -49.15 29.21
N PHE A 193 -22.61 -49.87 29.16
CA PHE A 193 -23.66 -49.72 30.15
C PHE A 193 -24.41 -51.03 30.41
N ARG A 194 -24.96 -51.17 31.62
CA ARG A 194 -25.75 -52.32 32.06
C ARG A 194 -27.16 -51.86 32.45
N GLY A 195 -28.18 -52.53 31.94
CA GLY A 195 -29.59 -52.24 32.22
C GLY A 195 -30.38 -51.60 31.06
N PRO A 196 -31.69 -51.32 31.26
CA PRO A 196 -32.58 -50.82 30.22
C PRO A 196 -32.36 -49.34 29.89
N HIS A 197 -32.66 -48.95 28.64
CA HIS A 197 -32.61 -47.57 28.16
C HIS A 197 -33.83 -47.25 27.28
N GLU A 198 -34.27 -45.98 27.24
CA GLU A 198 -35.41 -45.55 26.40
C GLU A 198 -35.00 -45.05 25.02
N GLY A 199 -33.69 -44.93 24.74
CA GLY A 199 -33.16 -44.60 23.42
C GLY A 199 -31.86 -43.80 23.50
N TYR A 200 -31.26 -43.53 22.34
CA TYR A 200 -30.07 -42.68 22.20
C TYR A 200 -30.13 -41.93 20.86
N SER A 201 -29.24 -40.95 20.65
CA SER A 201 -29.16 -40.24 19.37
C SER A 201 -28.72 -41.18 18.23
N ALA A 202 -29.68 -41.73 17.49
CA ALA A 202 -29.40 -42.64 16.37
C ALA A 202 -28.60 -41.98 15.23
N SER A 203 -28.62 -40.64 15.14
CA SER A 203 -27.81 -39.89 14.16
C SER A 203 -26.33 -39.82 14.52
N ASP A 204 -26.00 -39.91 15.82
CA ASP A 204 -24.65 -39.67 16.32
C ASP A 204 -23.97 -40.93 16.87
N ALA A 205 -24.75 -41.86 17.45
CA ALA A 205 -24.27 -43.09 18.04
C ALA A 205 -24.91 -44.33 17.40
N LYS A 206 -24.29 -45.49 17.62
CA LYS A 206 -24.76 -46.81 17.20
C LYS A 206 -24.45 -47.86 18.28
N ALA A 207 -25.36 -48.82 18.45
CA ALA A 207 -25.07 -50.02 19.22
C ALA A 207 -24.03 -50.88 18.49
N VAL A 208 -23.04 -51.37 19.23
CA VAL A 208 -21.98 -52.24 18.71
C VAL A 208 -21.82 -53.45 19.65
N PRO A 209 -21.48 -54.64 19.12
CA PRO A 209 -21.19 -55.79 19.95
C PRO A 209 -19.93 -55.53 20.80
N ILE A 210 -19.95 -56.01 22.04
CA ILE A 210 -18.77 -55.96 22.93
C ILE A 210 -17.80 -57.05 22.48
N SER A 211 -16.64 -56.65 21.96
CA SER A 211 -15.56 -57.58 21.56
C SER A 211 -14.93 -58.27 22.78
N ASP A 212 -14.21 -59.37 22.58
CA ASP A 212 -13.53 -60.06 23.69
C ASP A 212 -12.48 -59.17 24.37
N ALA A 213 -11.76 -58.37 23.58
CA ALA A 213 -10.81 -57.38 24.09
C ALA A 213 -11.50 -56.27 24.91
N ASP A 214 -12.63 -55.74 24.43
CA ASP A 214 -13.40 -54.75 25.18
C ASP A 214 -13.97 -55.33 26.48
N TRP A 215 -14.43 -56.59 26.46
CA TRP A 215 -14.94 -57.28 27.64
C TRP A 215 -13.85 -57.56 28.68
N GLN A 216 -12.67 -57.99 28.24
CA GLN A 216 -11.53 -58.19 29.11
C GLN A 216 -11.11 -56.87 29.76
N TRP A 217 -10.97 -55.81 28.96
CA TRP A 217 -10.66 -54.47 29.45
C TRP A 217 -11.69 -53.99 30.48
N LEU A 218 -12.98 -54.13 30.18
CA LEU A 218 -14.06 -53.75 31.07
C LEU A 218 -14.01 -54.54 32.38
N SER A 219 -13.81 -55.85 32.33
CA SER A 219 -13.77 -56.73 33.50
C SER A 219 -12.60 -56.42 34.44
N GLU A 220 -11.41 -56.19 33.87
CA GLU A 220 -10.21 -55.83 34.62
C GLU A 220 -10.37 -54.45 35.29
N ASN A 221 -10.89 -53.46 34.56
CA ASN A 221 -11.05 -52.11 35.08
C ASN A 221 -12.26 -51.96 36.03
N LEU A 222 -13.31 -52.78 35.88
CA LEU A 222 -14.39 -52.87 36.88
C LEU A 222 -13.85 -53.25 38.26
N ARG A 223 -12.89 -54.19 38.32
CA ARG A 223 -12.26 -54.56 39.59
C ARG A 223 -11.53 -53.35 40.21
N ILE A 224 -10.77 -52.59 39.41
CA ILE A 224 -10.03 -51.41 39.87
C ILE A 224 -11.00 -50.33 40.36
N PHE A 225 -12.04 -50.04 39.58
CA PHE A 225 -13.10 -49.10 39.92
C PHE A 225 -13.76 -49.45 41.26
N LEU A 226 -14.16 -50.72 41.45
CA LEU A 226 -14.76 -51.17 42.71
C LEU A 226 -13.79 -51.19 43.89
N GLN A 227 -12.50 -51.45 43.66
CA GLN A 227 -11.47 -51.37 44.70
C GLN A 227 -11.36 -49.94 45.25
N HIS A 228 -11.39 -48.93 44.39
CA HIS A 228 -11.41 -47.53 44.81
C HIS A 228 -12.65 -47.16 45.62
N LEU A 229 -13.80 -47.78 45.33
CA LEU A 229 -15.05 -47.57 46.06
C LEU A 229 -15.20 -48.47 47.30
N GLY A 230 -14.29 -49.42 47.52
CA GLY A 230 -14.41 -50.41 48.59
C GLY A 230 -15.60 -51.37 48.41
N LYS A 231 -16.02 -51.64 47.16
CA LYS A 231 -17.22 -52.43 46.80
C LYS A 231 -16.92 -53.67 45.93
N VAL A 232 -15.77 -54.32 46.15
CA VAL A 232 -15.28 -55.43 45.30
C VAL A 232 -16.21 -56.65 45.35
N GLU A 233 -16.98 -56.81 46.42
CA GLU A 233 -17.99 -57.84 46.60
C GLU A 233 -19.09 -57.82 45.53
N LEU A 234 -19.31 -56.68 44.85
CA LEU A 234 -20.30 -56.56 43.77
C LEU A 234 -19.79 -57.17 42.44
N LEU A 235 -18.48 -57.37 42.29
CA LEU A 235 -17.87 -57.72 41.01
C LEU A 235 -18.47 -58.99 40.40
N TYR A 236 -18.29 -60.15 41.05
CA TYR A 236 -18.74 -61.43 40.51
C TYR A 236 -20.25 -61.66 40.57
N PRO A 237 -20.96 -61.36 41.68
CA PRO A 237 -22.39 -61.66 41.78
C PRO A 237 -23.27 -60.74 40.93
N VAL A 238 -22.85 -59.49 40.70
CA VAL A 238 -23.69 -58.44 40.11
C VAL A 238 -23.17 -57.96 38.76
N LEU A 239 -21.88 -57.64 38.62
CA LEU A 239 -21.38 -56.88 37.47
C LEU A 239 -20.69 -57.74 36.38
N SER A 240 -20.15 -58.92 36.71
CA SER A 240 -19.41 -59.78 35.78
C SER A 240 -20.28 -60.70 34.93
N LYS A 241 -21.37 -60.19 34.35
CA LYS A 241 -22.29 -60.94 33.47
C LYS A 241 -22.38 -60.28 32.10
N ARG A 242 -21.63 -60.80 31.11
CA ARG A 242 -21.42 -60.15 29.81
C ARG A 242 -22.70 -59.84 29.07
N GLU A 243 -23.68 -60.74 29.15
CA GLU A 243 -24.99 -60.65 28.52
C GLU A 243 -25.86 -59.50 29.03
N GLU A 244 -25.57 -58.97 30.23
CA GLU A 244 -26.29 -57.80 30.77
C GLU A 244 -25.69 -56.46 30.28
N TRP A 245 -24.50 -56.49 29.67
CA TRP A 245 -23.79 -55.30 29.20
C TRP A 245 -24.03 -55.00 27.73
N GLN A 246 -24.11 -53.71 27.42
CA GLN A 246 -24.31 -53.15 26.10
C GLN A 246 -23.24 -52.09 25.83
N CYS A 247 -22.97 -51.82 24.54
CA CYS A 247 -22.00 -50.81 24.13
C CYS A 247 -22.56 -49.91 23.02
N LEU A 248 -22.44 -48.60 23.22
CA LEU A 248 -22.69 -47.57 22.22
C LEU A 248 -21.37 -46.96 21.78
N ALA A 249 -21.19 -46.79 20.48
CA ALA A 249 -20.03 -46.11 19.89
C ALA A 249 -20.48 -44.97 18.98
N ALA A 250 -19.62 -43.96 18.82
CA ALA A 250 -19.87 -42.89 17.86
C ALA A 250 -19.95 -43.43 16.43
N ARG A 251 -20.85 -42.87 15.62
CA ARG A 251 -20.84 -43.07 14.17
C ARG A 251 -19.67 -42.33 13.54
N SER A 252 -18.99 -42.98 12.60
CA SER A 252 -17.95 -42.31 11.81
C SER A 252 -18.53 -41.19 10.93
N PRO A 253 -17.73 -40.22 10.46
CA PRO A 253 -18.19 -39.19 9.55
C PRO A 253 -18.91 -39.73 8.30
N GLN A 254 -18.51 -40.92 7.81
CA GLN A 254 -19.13 -41.60 6.67
C GLN A 254 -20.46 -42.28 7.02
N GLU A 255 -20.66 -42.66 8.29
CA GLU A 255 -21.87 -43.32 8.78
C GLU A 255 -22.95 -42.32 9.22
N ARG A 256 -22.60 -41.04 9.35
CA ARG A 256 -23.53 -39.98 9.74
C ARG A 256 -24.49 -39.68 8.60
N LEU A 257 -25.78 -39.86 8.87
CA LEU A 257 -26.84 -39.50 7.93
C LEU A 257 -26.82 -38.00 7.67
N THR A 258 -26.47 -37.60 6.45
CA THR A 258 -26.52 -36.19 6.03
C THR A 258 -27.99 -35.80 5.89
N ARG A 259 -28.51 -35.03 6.85
CA ARG A 259 -29.82 -34.41 6.69
C ARG A 259 -29.69 -33.13 5.85
N PRO A 260 -30.58 -32.89 4.88
CA PRO A 260 -30.65 -31.59 4.23
C PRO A 260 -30.87 -30.51 5.30
N ARG A 261 -29.95 -29.56 5.39
CA ARG A 261 -30.08 -28.42 6.30
C ARG A 261 -31.01 -27.40 5.66
N ARG A 262 -32.05 -27.00 6.39
CA ARG A 262 -32.93 -25.90 5.98
C ARG A 262 -32.12 -24.61 5.88
N GLY A 263 -32.23 -23.89 4.77
CA GLY A 263 -31.60 -22.57 4.62
C GLY A 263 -32.20 -21.55 5.59
N MET A 264 -31.43 -20.51 5.96
CA MET A 264 -31.90 -19.52 6.94
C MET A 264 -33.19 -18.80 6.52
N LYS A 265 -33.39 -18.55 5.22
CA LYS A 265 -34.65 -18.00 4.68
C LYS A 265 -35.82 -18.94 4.94
N ALA A 266 -35.67 -20.22 4.63
CA ALA A 266 -36.68 -21.24 4.88
C ALA A 266 -36.92 -21.44 6.39
N PHE A 267 -35.88 -21.36 7.24
CA PHE A 267 -36.05 -21.42 8.69
C PHE A 267 -36.84 -20.22 9.23
N ARG A 268 -36.53 -19.01 8.74
CA ARG A 268 -37.26 -17.79 9.09
C ARG A 268 -38.74 -17.93 8.78
N ILE A 269 -39.07 -18.35 7.55
CA ILE A 269 -40.46 -18.42 7.09
C ILE A 269 -41.21 -19.59 7.74
N GLU A 270 -40.65 -20.80 7.65
CA GLU A 270 -41.38 -22.03 7.98
C GLU A 270 -41.38 -22.38 9.46
N VAL A 271 -40.42 -21.87 10.24
CA VAL A 271 -40.30 -22.15 11.67
C VAL A 271 -40.48 -20.88 12.47
N TRP A 272 -39.62 -19.88 12.27
CA TRP A 272 -39.57 -18.72 13.15
C TRP A 272 -40.85 -17.88 13.07
N GLU A 273 -41.19 -17.39 11.88
CA GLU A 273 -42.38 -16.56 11.65
C GLU A 273 -43.66 -17.37 11.84
N LYS A 274 -43.66 -18.65 11.44
CA LYS A 274 -44.79 -19.54 11.71
C LYS A 274 -45.08 -19.71 13.20
N THR A 275 -44.04 -19.75 14.04
CA THR A 275 -44.19 -20.01 15.48
C THR A 275 -44.38 -18.72 16.28
N LEU A 276 -43.73 -17.63 15.87
CA LEU A 276 -43.64 -16.39 16.64
C LEU A 276 -44.36 -15.19 16.00
N GLY A 277 -44.91 -15.34 14.80
CA GLY A 277 -45.47 -14.24 14.00
C GLY A 277 -44.45 -13.56 13.09
N GLN A 278 -44.92 -12.76 12.13
CA GLN A 278 -44.08 -12.03 11.18
C GLN A 278 -43.08 -11.14 11.94
N GLY A 279 -41.77 -11.29 11.66
CA GLY A 279 -40.71 -10.54 12.36
C GLY A 279 -40.28 -11.09 13.72
N GLY A 280 -40.94 -12.16 14.21
CA GLY A 280 -40.64 -12.82 15.48
C GLY A 280 -41.26 -12.13 16.69
N LEU A 281 -40.67 -12.38 17.87
CA LEU A 281 -41.17 -11.92 19.18
C LEU A 281 -41.41 -10.39 19.30
N VAL A 282 -40.77 -9.58 18.45
CA VAL A 282 -40.85 -8.11 18.43
C VAL A 282 -41.12 -7.57 17.01
N GLY A 283 -41.71 -8.39 16.15
CA GLY A 283 -41.93 -8.04 14.75
C GLY A 283 -42.89 -6.87 14.52
N ASP A 284 -43.76 -6.61 15.49
CA ASP A 284 -44.67 -5.47 15.55
C ASP A 284 -43.98 -4.12 15.77
N LEU A 285 -42.79 -4.13 16.40
CA LEU A 285 -42.01 -2.92 16.69
C LEU A 285 -41.08 -2.51 15.55
N ILE A 286 -40.96 -3.32 14.49
CA ILE A 286 -39.89 -3.19 13.51
C ILE A 286 -40.46 -3.21 12.10
N ARG A 287 -40.50 -2.02 11.47
CA ARG A 287 -40.97 -1.82 10.09
C ARG A 287 -39.86 -1.89 9.04
N VAL A 288 -38.61 -2.14 9.47
CA VAL A 288 -37.45 -2.20 8.58
C VAL A 288 -37.38 -3.57 7.93
N ASP A 289 -37.10 -3.60 6.63
CA ASP A 289 -36.85 -4.85 5.91
C ASP A 289 -35.67 -5.61 6.54
N ARG A 290 -35.89 -6.90 6.80
CA ARG A 290 -34.93 -7.82 7.41
C ARG A 290 -34.53 -8.92 6.42
N GLU A 291 -34.72 -8.70 5.12
CA GLU A 291 -34.10 -9.55 4.12
C GLU A 291 -32.57 -9.60 4.38
N PRO A 292 -32.01 -10.80 4.59
CA PRO A 292 -30.58 -10.92 4.80
C PRO A 292 -29.85 -10.43 3.55
N LEU A 293 -28.95 -9.46 3.73
CA LEU A 293 -28.06 -9.09 2.64
C LEU A 293 -27.24 -10.32 2.21
N PRO A 294 -27.07 -10.54 0.90
CA PRO A 294 -26.23 -11.63 0.41
C PRO A 294 -24.79 -11.44 0.91
N LEU A 295 -24.09 -12.54 1.15
CA LEU A 295 -22.69 -12.52 1.59
C LEU A 295 -21.79 -11.74 0.63
N ILE A 296 -22.10 -11.82 -0.68
CA ILE A 296 -21.46 -11.04 -1.73
C ILE A 296 -22.50 -10.04 -2.22
N THR A 297 -22.28 -8.77 -1.89
CA THR A 297 -23.18 -7.69 -2.26
C THR A 297 -22.86 -7.11 -3.64
N ARG A 298 -23.89 -6.64 -4.34
CA ARG A 298 -23.84 -6.02 -5.67
C ARG A 298 -24.76 -4.79 -5.69
N GLY A 299 -24.77 -4.05 -6.80
CA GLY A 299 -25.63 -2.87 -6.94
C GLY A 299 -25.36 -1.85 -5.85
N GLU A 300 -26.41 -1.37 -5.20
CA GLU A 300 -26.37 -0.38 -4.12
C GLU A 300 -25.77 -0.93 -2.81
N TRP A 301 -25.76 -2.26 -2.62
CA TRP A 301 -25.32 -2.89 -1.37
C TRP A 301 -23.81 -3.18 -1.31
N ARG A 302 -23.08 -2.98 -2.41
CA ARG A 302 -21.61 -3.12 -2.39
C ARG A 302 -20.98 -1.94 -1.66
N ARG A 303 -19.81 -2.16 -1.05
CA ARG A 303 -19.11 -1.13 -0.28
C ARG A 303 -18.34 -0.14 -1.15
N PHE A 304 -17.79 -0.59 -2.27
CA PHE A 304 -16.95 0.24 -3.14
C PHE A 304 -17.34 0.11 -4.61
N VAL A 305 -17.15 1.18 -5.37
CA VAL A 305 -17.37 1.26 -6.82
C VAL A 305 -16.04 1.54 -7.51
N PRO A 306 -15.65 0.77 -8.53
CA PRO A 306 -14.52 1.13 -9.38
C PRO A 306 -14.92 2.24 -10.35
N VAL A 307 -14.14 3.31 -10.40
CA VAL A 307 -14.30 4.45 -11.31
C VAL A 307 -13.15 4.47 -12.30
N TRP A 308 -13.47 4.60 -13.59
CA TRP A 308 -12.50 4.68 -14.68
C TRP A 308 -12.04 6.13 -14.87
N GLU A 309 -10.89 6.49 -14.30
CA GLU A 309 -10.37 7.87 -14.29
C GLU A 309 -9.36 8.14 -15.42
N ASN A 310 -9.66 7.65 -16.62
CA ASN A 310 -8.77 7.80 -17.77
C ASN A 310 -8.51 9.29 -18.10
N GLY A 311 -7.25 9.72 -18.09
CA GLY A 311 -6.85 11.09 -18.40
C GLY A 311 -7.15 12.13 -17.31
N ARG A 312 -7.69 11.72 -16.15
CA ARG A 312 -7.98 12.60 -15.01
C ARG A 312 -6.73 13.13 -14.32
N HIS A 313 -5.61 12.42 -14.44
CA HIS A 313 -4.35 12.74 -13.79
C HIS A 313 -3.24 13.01 -14.81
N LEU A 314 -2.27 13.85 -14.44
CA LEU A 314 -1.03 14.00 -15.20
C LEU A 314 -0.12 12.80 -14.94
N ALA A 315 0.49 12.26 -15.98
CA ALA A 315 1.59 11.31 -15.81
C ALA A 315 2.79 12.01 -15.12
N PRO A 316 3.61 11.30 -14.32
CA PRO A 316 4.75 11.92 -13.67
C PRO A 316 5.76 12.55 -14.64
N CYS A 317 5.95 11.94 -15.81
CA CYS A 317 6.80 12.48 -16.86
C CYS A 317 6.25 13.79 -17.47
N GLN A 318 4.93 13.91 -17.63
CA GLN A 318 4.28 15.12 -18.11
C GLN A 318 4.27 16.22 -17.05
N GLY A 319 3.92 15.89 -15.80
CA GLY A 319 3.87 16.85 -14.69
C GLY A 319 5.25 17.40 -14.32
N ALA A 320 6.32 16.62 -14.52
CA ALA A 320 7.69 17.09 -14.31
C ALA A 320 8.28 17.85 -15.52
N CYS A 321 7.62 17.84 -16.69
CA CYS A 321 8.06 18.57 -17.86
C CYS A 321 7.60 20.03 -17.73
N PRO A 322 8.50 21.04 -17.66
CA PRO A 322 8.08 22.44 -17.53
C PRO A 322 7.22 22.93 -18.71
N THR A 323 7.43 22.35 -19.89
CA THR A 323 6.63 22.59 -21.09
C THR A 323 5.27 21.89 -21.08
N GLY A 324 5.09 20.87 -20.25
CA GLY A 324 3.84 20.10 -20.10
C GLY A 324 3.55 19.12 -21.24
N ILE A 325 4.58 18.67 -21.95
CA ILE A 325 4.44 17.73 -23.08
C ILE A 325 3.88 16.38 -22.58
N PRO A 326 2.81 15.84 -23.18
CA PRO A 326 2.19 14.58 -22.78
C PRO A 326 3.03 13.40 -23.27
N VAL A 327 4.10 13.10 -22.55
CA VAL A 327 5.07 12.04 -22.91
C VAL A 327 4.42 10.68 -23.11
N GLN A 328 3.52 10.30 -22.20
CA GLN A 328 2.81 9.01 -22.24
C GLN A 328 1.88 8.88 -23.46
N GLU A 329 1.31 10.00 -23.91
CA GLU A 329 0.45 10.07 -25.10
C GLU A 329 1.28 9.89 -26.37
N ARG A 330 2.47 10.50 -26.44
CA ARG A 330 3.39 10.27 -27.55
C ARG A 330 3.79 8.80 -27.64
N TRP A 331 4.08 8.15 -26.51
CA TRP A 331 4.35 6.70 -26.51
C TRP A 331 3.12 5.85 -26.82
N ARG A 332 1.90 6.33 -26.54
CA ARG A 332 0.67 5.68 -26.98
C ARG A 332 0.60 5.64 -28.50
N LEU A 333 0.83 6.77 -29.15
CA LEU A 333 0.86 6.88 -30.61
C LEU A 333 1.93 5.96 -31.23
N VAL A 334 3.14 5.91 -30.66
CA VAL A 334 4.18 4.95 -31.10
C VAL A 334 3.69 3.49 -30.97
N ARG A 335 3.09 3.10 -29.85
CA ARG A 335 2.54 1.74 -29.68
C ARG A 335 1.44 1.39 -30.67
N GLU A 336 0.72 2.38 -31.19
CA GLU A 336 -0.33 2.24 -32.19
C GLU A 336 0.22 2.26 -33.64
N GLY A 337 1.55 2.31 -33.81
CA GLY A 337 2.19 2.42 -35.12
C GLY A 337 2.11 3.82 -35.74
N ARG A 338 1.71 4.83 -34.96
CA ARG A 338 1.50 6.22 -35.39
C ARG A 338 2.68 7.11 -34.96
N THR A 339 3.90 6.66 -35.28
CA THR A 339 5.13 7.34 -34.85
C THR A 339 5.25 8.76 -35.40
N ASP A 340 4.80 9.00 -36.64
CA ASP A 340 4.76 10.35 -37.24
C ASP A 340 3.91 11.30 -36.39
N GLU A 341 2.72 10.87 -35.98
CA GLU A 341 1.85 11.68 -35.12
C GLU A 341 2.46 11.87 -33.72
N ALA A 342 3.21 10.90 -33.21
CA ALA A 342 3.90 11.00 -31.93
C ALA A 342 4.99 12.08 -31.92
N VAL A 343 5.69 12.26 -33.05
CA VAL A 343 6.68 13.32 -33.21
C VAL A 343 6.03 14.66 -33.51
N ASP A 344 5.00 14.68 -34.37
CA ASP A 344 4.21 15.87 -34.71
C ASP A 344 3.54 16.48 -33.47
N LEU A 345 3.02 15.66 -32.56
CA LEU A 345 2.37 16.10 -31.32
C LEU A 345 3.27 17.01 -30.47
N ALA A 346 4.59 16.85 -30.52
CA ALA A 346 5.50 17.70 -29.76
C ALA A 346 5.46 19.17 -30.21
N LEU A 347 5.16 19.43 -31.48
CA LEU A 347 5.07 20.78 -32.06
C LEU A 347 3.90 21.59 -31.49
N ALA A 348 2.85 20.94 -30.97
CA ALA A 348 1.79 21.64 -30.23
C ALA A 348 2.28 22.27 -28.91
N TYR A 349 3.46 21.86 -28.42
CA TYR A 349 3.97 22.24 -27.10
C TYR A 349 5.28 23.02 -27.16
N THR A 350 6.12 22.76 -28.16
CA THR A 350 7.42 23.39 -28.32
C THR A 350 7.79 23.56 -29.79
N PRO A 351 8.39 24.70 -30.18
CA PRO A 351 8.98 24.85 -31.51
C PRO A 351 10.32 24.11 -31.68
N PHE A 352 10.87 23.52 -30.61
CA PHE A 352 12.20 22.87 -30.58
C PHE A 352 12.19 21.40 -30.11
N PRO A 353 11.31 20.53 -30.62
CA PRO A 353 11.22 19.16 -30.12
C PRO A 353 12.53 18.36 -30.32
N ALA A 354 13.28 18.55 -31.40
CA ALA A 354 14.56 17.89 -31.63
C ALA A 354 15.70 18.54 -30.86
N THR A 355 15.92 19.85 -31.02
CA THR A 355 17.01 20.57 -30.34
C THR A 355 16.91 20.43 -28.83
N VAL A 356 15.73 20.66 -28.26
CA VAL A 356 15.58 20.68 -26.81
C VAL A 356 15.28 19.29 -26.28
N CYS A 357 14.21 18.61 -26.72
CA CYS A 357 13.90 17.30 -26.14
C CYS A 357 14.90 16.21 -26.56
N GLY A 358 15.53 16.32 -27.73
CA GLY A 358 16.49 15.34 -28.23
C GLY A 358 17.91 15.49 -27.69
N TYR A 359 18.39 16.72 -27.52
CA TYR A 359 19.80 17.01 -27.21
C TYR A 359 20.03 17.79 -25.91
N LEU A 360 19.33 18.92 -25.71
CA LEU A 360 19.70 19.88 -24.65
C LEU A 360 18.99 19.68 -23.30
N CYS A 361 17.82 19.07 -23.29
CA CYS A 361 17.05 18.88 -22.05
C CYS A 361 17.76 17.89 -21.12
N PRO A 362 17.82 18.14 -19.79
CA PRO A 362 18.31 17.16 -18.82
C PRO A 362 17.32 16.00 -18.58
N HIS A 363 16.22 15.95 -19.33
CA HIS A 363 15.19 14.91 -19.31
C HIS A 363 14.54 14.70 -17.94
N LEU A 364 14.04 15.77 -17.32
CA LEU A 364 13.27 15.71 -16.05
C LEU A 364 12.09 14.71 -16.12
N CYS A 365 11.50 14.55 -17.31
CA CYS A 365 10.46 13.56 -17.60
C CYS A 365 10.95 12.11 -17.44
N MET A 366 12.19 11.82 -17.87
CA MET A 366 12.82 10.52 -17.71
C MET A 366 13.22 10.30 -16.26
N GLN A 367 13.80 11.31 -15.60
CA GLN A 367 14.15 11.30 -14.17
C GLN A 367 12.94 11.01 -13.28
N ASN A 368 11.76 11.50 -13.67
CA ASN A 368 10.50 11.28 -12.94
C ASN A 368 9.66 10.11 -13.45
N CYS A 369 10.13 9.36 -14.45
CA CYS A 369 9.41 8.20 -14.98
C CYS A 369 9.13 7.19 -13.86
N THR A 370 7.89 6.73 -13.75
CA THR A 370 7.50 5.77 -12.70
C THR A 370 8.33 4.50 -12.72
N ARG A 371 8.82 4.08 -13.89
CA ARG A 371 9.71 2.90 -14.05
C ARG A 371 10.94 2.93 -13.13
N GLN A 372 11.43 4.12 -12.80
CA GLN A 372 12.57 4.26 -11.89
C GLN A 372 12.27 3.81 -10.46
N SER A 373 11.01 3.79 -10.00
CA SER A 373 10.67 3.31 -8.66
C SER A 373 10.91 1.80 -8.49
N ALA A 374 11.06 1.06 -9.59
CA ALA A 374 11.42 -0.35 -9.62
C ALA A 374 12.81 -0.58 -10.24
N PHE A 375 13.67 0.44 -10.27
CA PHE A 375 15.01 0.39 -10.89
C PHE A 375 15.02 -0.02 -12.37
N MET A 376 13.90 0.16 -13.08
CA MET A 376 13.81 -0.12 -14.50
C MET A 376 14.25 1.10 -15.33
N THR A 377 14.80 0.85 -16.52
CA THR A 377 15.19 1.91 -17.46
C THR A 377 13.98 2.80 -17.81
N PRO A 378 14.08 4.14 -17.66
CA PRO A 378 13.00 5.05 -18.04
C PRO A 378 12.82 5.05 -19.56
N VAL A 379 11.61 5.32 -20.06
CA VAL A 379 11.35 5.45 -21.51
C VAL A 379 12.18 6.59 -22.12
N ASP A 380 12.81 6.36 -23.27
CA ASP A 380 13.82 7.25 -23.85
C ASP A 380 13.21 8.40 -24.67
N ILE A 381 12.95 9.51 -23.98
CA ILE A 381 12.45 10.75 -24.61
C ILE A 381 13.50 11.44 -25.46
N GLY A 382 14.80 11.23 -25.18
CA GLY A 382 15.87 11.77 -26.00
C GLY A 382 15.80 11.22 -27.42
N ARG A 383 15.61 9.91 -27.56
CA ARG A 383 15.47 9.26 -28.87
C ARG A 383 14.24 9.74 -29.63
N LEU A 384 13.10 9.81 -28.96
CA LEU A 384 11.86 10.31 -29.57
C LEU A 384 11.93 11.80 -29.91
N GLY A 385 12.66 12.59 -29.11
CA GLY A 385 12.98 13.99 -29.40
C GLY A 385 13.81 14.11 -30.68
N ARG A 386 14.89 13.33 -30.82
CA ARG A 386 15.71 13.33 -32.05
C ARG A 386 14.91 12.97 -33.30
N ALA A 387 13.99 12.01 -33.21
CA ALA A 387 13.08 11.65 -34.30
C ALA A 387 12.15 12.81 -34.70
N SER A 388 11.93 13.80 -33.82
CA SER A 388 11.07 14.96 -34.12
C SER A 388 11.71 15.98 -35.09
N LEU A 389 12.90 15.70 -35.60
CA LEU A 389 13.46 16.42 -36.74
C LEU A 389 12.57 16.23 -37.98
N GLU A 390 11.96 15.06 -38.15
CA GLU A 390 11.07 14.71 -39.26
C GLU A 390 9.62 15.22 -39.06
N ALA A 391 9.33 15.86 -37.93
CA ALA A 391 7.98 16.31 -37.61
C ALA A 391 7.42 17.31 -38.63
N ARG A 392 6.17 17.10 -39.04
CA ARG A 392 5.46 17.93 -39.99
C ARG A 392 4.75 19.07 -39.29
N LEU A 393 4.72 20.23 -39.95
CA LEU A 393 4.01 21.39 -39.45
C LEU A 393 2.50 21.09 -39.36
N PRO A 394 1.85 21.46 -38.24
CA PRO A 394 0.40 21.41 -38.16
C PRO A 394 -0.22 22.45 -39.11
N GLU A 395 -1.46 22.21 -39.52
CA GLU A 395 -2.23 23.21 -40.27
C GLU A 395 -2.47 24.44 -39.40
N LEU A 396 -2.09 25.61 -39.92
CA LEU A 396 -2.15 26.86 -39.18
C LEU A 396 -3.51 27.55 -39.43
N PRO A 397 -4.23 27.99 -38.38
CA PRO A 397 -5.49 28.71 -38.58
C PRO A 397 -5.27 30.07 -39.28
N PRO A 398 -6.31 30.64 -39.89
CA PRO A 398 -6.29 32.01 -40.41
C PRO A 398 -5.94 33.04 -39.32
N LEU A 399 -5.39 34.18 -39.74
CA LEU A 399 -5.08 35.27 -38.80
C LEU A 399 -6.38 35.92 -38.29
N SER A 400 -6.45 36.05 -36.97
CA SER A 400 -7.55 36.66 -36.21
C SER A 400 -7.60 38.19 -36.29
N GLY A 401 -6.59 38.82 -36.90
CA GLY A 401 -6.40 40.27 -36.91
C GLY A 401 -5.79 40.84 -35.62
N LYS A 402 -5.52 40.00 -34.62
CA LYS A 402 -4.83 40.38 -33.37
C LYS A 402 -3.32 40.30 -33.53
N ARG A 403 -2.61 41.32 -33.06
CA ARG A 403 -1.16 41.49 -33.26
C ARG A 403 -0.45 41.58 -31.91
N ILE A 404 0.60 40.77 -31.75
CA ILE A 404 1.41 40.73 -30.53
C ILE A 404 2.89 40.95 -30.88
N ALA A 405 3.53 41.90 -30.19
CA ALA A 405 4.96 42.12 -30.32
C ALA A 405 5.73 41.28 -29.30
N VAL A 406 6.78 40.58 -29.74
CA VAL A 406 7.64 39.75 -28.90
C VAL A 406 9.07 40.27 -28.98
N ILE A 407 9.60 40.76 -27.86
CA ILE A 407 10.95 41.33 -27.78
C ILE A 407 11.91 40.26 -27.28
N GLY A 408 12.63 39.63 -28.20
CA GLY A 408 13.59 38.55 -27.97
C GLY A 408 13.23 37.30 -28.79
N ALA A 409 14.09 36.94 -29.74
CA ALA A 409 14.05 35.73 -30.55
C ALA A 409 14.82 34.56 -29.90
N GLY A 410 14.85 34.52 -28.56
CA GLY A 410 15.33 33.36 -27.80
C GLY A 410 14.26 32.26 -27.65
N PRO A 411 14.57 31.17 -26.92
CA PRO A 411 13.64 30.05 -26.76
C PRO A 411 12.29 30.44 -26.16
N ALA A 412 12.26 31.36 -25.20
CA ALA A 412 11.03 31.86 -24.59
C ALA A 412 10.16 32.63 -25.60
N GLY A 413 10.73 33.63 -26.27
CA GLY A 413 9.98 34.47 -27.22
C GLY A 413 9.56 33.71 -28.47
N LEU A 414 10.40 32.81 -28.99
CA LEU A 414 10.02 31.93 -30.10
C LEU A 414 8.91 30.95 -29.68
N SER A 415 8.90 30.47 -28.44
CA SER A 415 7.77 29.69 -27.91
C SER A 415 6.48 30.50 -27.86
N VAL A 416 6.53 31.75 -27.38
CA VAL A 416 5.36 32.67 -27.37
C VAL A 416 4.82 32.86 -28.78
N ALA A 417 5.68 33.29 -29.71
CA ALA A 417 5.30 33.58 -31.08
C ALA A 417 4.74 32.34 -31.81
N TRP A 418 5.36 31.18 -31.59
CA TRP A 418 4.91 29.91 -32.13
C TRP A 418 3.50 29.56 -31.65
N GLN A 419 3.27 29.63 -30.34
CA GLN A 419 2.00 29.26 -29.72
C GLN A 419 0.88 30.23 -30.12
N LEU A 420 1.16 31.53 -30.16
CA LEU A 420 0.23 32.53 -30.68
C LEU A 420 -0.14 32.27 -32.13
N ARG A 421 0.82 31.88 -32.98
CA ARG A 421 0.54 31.55 -34.38
C ARG A 421 -0.32 30.29 -34.52
N LEU A 422 -0.09 29.25 -33.71
CA LEU A 422 -0.94 28.06 -33.66
C LEU A 422 -2.38 28.38 -33.23
N GLN A 423 -2.58 29.46 -32.46
CA GLN A 423 -3.89 29.96 -32.02
C GLN A 423 -4.53 30.94 -33.02
N GLY A 424 -3.84 31.29 -34.11
CA GLY A 424 -4.34 32.20 -35.15
C GLY A 424 -4.06 33.67 -34.88
N HIS A 425 -3.17 34.01 -33.96
CA HIS A 425 -2.74 35.40 -33.73
C HIS A 425 -1.45 35.70 -34.51
N GLU A 426 -1.28 36.97 -34.90
CA GLU A 426 -0.05 37.43 -35.56
C GLU A 426 0.99 37.79 -34.50
N ALA A 427 2.16 37.14 -34.56
CA ALA A 427 3.28 37.43 -33.69
C ALA A 427 4.42 38.06 -34.49
N VAL A 428 4.90 39.22 -34.03
CA VAL A 428 6.02 39.95 -34.63
C VAL A 428 7.18 39.97 -33.64
N VAL A 429 8.29 39.35 -34.02
CA VAL A 429 9.45 39.15 -33.13
C VAL A 429 10.53 40.19 -33.45
N TYR A 430 11.07 40.84 -32.42
CA TYR A 430 12.17 41.79 -32.51
C TYR A 430 13.37 41.27 -31.71
N ASP A 431 14.57 41.29 -32.27
CA ASP A 431 15.79 40.88 -31.56
C ASP A 431 17.00 41.72 -32.00
N THR A 432 17.94 41.94 -31.08
CA THR A 432 19.18 42.69 -31.32
C THR A 432 20.25 41.86 -32.04
N ALA A 433 20.18 40.53 -31.95
CA ALA A 433 21.12 39.61 -32.55
C ALA A 433 20.95 39.50 -34.08
N GLU A 434 21.99 38.98 -34.73
CA GLU A 434 21.99 38.72 -36.17
C GLU A 434 21.18 37.48 -36.57
N LYS A 435 20.99 36.53 -35.65
CA LYS A 435 20.32 35.26 -35.89
C LYS A 435 19.36 34.95 -34.74
N ALA A 436 18.18 34.42 -35.08
CA ALA A 436 17.21 33.92 -34.12
C ALA A 436 17.71 32.64 -33.43
N GLY A 437 17.35 32.46 -32.15
CA GLY A 437 17.70 31.31 -31.32
C GLY A 437 18.21 31.67 -29.92
N GLY A 438 18.52 32.95 -29.66
CA GLY A 438 19.05 33.41 -28.38
C GLY A 438 20.30 32.61 -27.96
N LYS A 439 20.36 32.20 -26.69
CA LYS A 439 21.49 31.44 -26.14
C LYS A 439 21.76 30.11 -26.87
N ILE A 440 20.74 29.46 -27.46
CA ILE A 440 20.92 28.22 -28.23
C ILE A 440 21.83 28.48 -29.44
N GLU A 441 21.56 29.53 -30.19
CA GLU A 441 22.39 29.93 -31.34
C GLU A 441 23.72 30.53 -30.86
N ALA A 442 23.70 31.38 -29.85
CA ALA A 442 24.83 32.21 -29.49
C ALA A 442 25.95 31.47 -28.73
N VAL A 443 25.61 30.59 -27.77
CA VAL A 443 26.59 30.08 -26.80
C VAL A 443 26.58 28.56 -26.61
N ILE A 444 25.53 27.84 -27.02
CA ILE A 444 25.53 26.38 -26.86
C ILE A 444 26.60 25.75 -27.79
N PRO A 445 27.54 24.95 -27.22
CA PRO A 445 28.61 24.32 -27.99
C PRO A 445 28.11 23.28 -29.01
N GLY A 446 28.84 23.16 -30.13
CA GLY A 446 28.51 22.22 -31.20
C GLY A 446 28.61 20.74 -30.82
N HIS A 447 29.37 20.39 -29.77
CA HIS A 447 29.42 19.01 -29.28
C HIS A 447 28.12 18.58 -28.58
N ARG A 448 27.35 19.53 -28.05
CA ARG A 448 26.07 19.29 -27.39
C ARG A 448 24.91 19.27 -28.39
N LEU A 449 24.99 20.11 -29.41
CA LEU A 449 23.94 20.31 -30.41
C LEU A 449 24.54 20.34 -31.81
N PRO A 450 24.23 19.34 -32.66
CA PRO A 450 24.59 19.39 -34.07
C PRO A 450 23.97 20.62 -34.75
N GLU A 451 24.76 21.37 -35.51
CA GLU A 451 24.32 22.63 -36.13
C GLU A 451 23.12 22.44 -37.08
N GLU A 452 23.13 21.35 -37.85
CA GLU A 452 22.06 21.05 -38.80
C GLU A 452 20.70 20.84 -38.11
N VAL A 453 20.67 20.21 -36.94
CA VAL A 453 19.43 19.98 -36.18
C VAL A 453 18.76 21.30 -35.83
N PHE A 454 19.53 22.25 -35.31
CA PHE A 454 18.98 23.56 -34.93
C PHE A 454 18.63 24.41 -36.14
N LYS A 455 19.42 24.30 -37.22
CA LYS A 455 19.18 25.03 -38.47
C LYS A 455 17.86 24.63 -39.12
N GLU A 456 17.54 23.33 -39.16
CA GLU A 456 16.26 22.81 -39.67
C GLU A 456 15.07 23.30 -38.83
N GLU A 457 15.12 23.19 -37.49
CA GLU A 457 14.02 23.69 -36.65
C GLU A 457 13.86 25.20 -36.74
N ARG A 458 14.96 25.95 -36.87
CA ARG A 458 14.90 27.40 -37.11
C ARG A 458 14.25 27.74 -38.45
N GLN A 459 14.47 26.93 -39.48
CA GLN A 459 13.81 27.12 -40.76
C GLN A 459 12.30 26.92 -40.64
N ARG A 460 11.88 25.83 -39.99
CA ARG A 460 10.48 25.56 -39.64
C ARG A 460 9.83 26.71 -38.85
N ILE A 461 10.56 27.29 -37.89
CA ILE A 461 10.10 28.44 -37.12
C ILE A 461 9.86 29.67 -38.00
N ARG A 462 10.71 29.92 -39.00
CA ARG A 462 10.52 31.05 -39.94
C ARG A 462 9.32 30.86 -40.86
N GLU A 463 8.99 29.62 -41.21
CA GLU A 463 7.80 29.31 -42.00
C GLU A 463 6.51 29.62 -41.22
N VAL A 464 6.52 29.37 -39.91
CA VAL A 464 5.39 29.66 -39.02
C VAL A 464 5.34 31.14 -38.62
N ILE A 465 6.50 31.76 -38.37
CA ILE A 465 6.62 33.14 -37.89
C ILE A 465 7.37 33.95 -38.97
N PRO A 466 6.65 34.57 -39.92
CA PRO A 466 7.28 35.27 -41.04
C PRO A 466 7.92 36.61 -40.63
N HIS A 467 7.46 37.23 -39.54
CA HIS A 467 7.91 38.56 -39.11
C HIS A 467 8.90 38.48 -37.95
N ILE A 468 10.15 38.13 -38.26
CA ILE A 468 11.27 38.14 -37.30
C ILE A 468 12.26 39.25 -37.71
N HIS A 469 12.20 40.38 -37.02
CA HIS A 469 13.05 41.55 -37.23
C HIS A 469 14.30 41.47 -36.36
N LEU A 470 15.41 41.11 -37.00
CA LEU A 470 16.72 40.99 -36.36
C LEU A 470 17.49 42.31 -36.43
N ARG A 471 18.55 42.43 -35.61
CA ARG A 471 19.37 43.65 -35.46
C ARG A 471 18.56 44.90 -35.11
N GLN A 472 17.47 44.73 -34.36
CA GLN A 472 16.62 45.82 -33.89
C GLN A 472 16.93 46.10 -32.42
N ARG A 473 17.51 47.28 -32.14
CA ARG A 473 17.68 47.76 -30.76
C ARG A 473 16.51 48.68 -30.43
N LEU A 474 15.79 48.35 -29.37
CA LEU A 474 14.64 49.13 -28.90
C LEU A 474 15.08 49.99 -27.71
N GLY A 475 14.74 51.28 -27.76
CA GLY A 475 14.77 52.19 -26.61
C GLY A 475 13.39 52.32 -25.98
N LYS A 476 13.26 53.25 -25.02
CA LYS A 476 11.99 53.52 -24.33
C LYS A 476 10.91 54.03 -25.30
N GLU A 477 11.27 54.94 -26.21
CA GLU A 477 10.32 55.50 -27.19
C GLU A 477 9.81 54.44 -28.17
N GLU A 478 10.68 53.53 -28.65
CA GLU A 478 10.23 52.42 -29.47
C GLU A 478 9.35 51.43 -28.70
N PHE A 479 9.65 51.19 -27.42
CA PHE A 479 8.82 50.33 -26.57
C PHE A 479 7.40 50.91 -26.43
N GLU A 480 7.26 52.20 -26.14
CA GLU A 480 5.97 52.89 -26.03
C GLU A 480 5.20 52.88 -27.36
N ARG A 481 5.89 53.07 -28.48
CA ARG A 481 5.28 52.94 -29.81
C ARG A 481 4.73 51.54 -30.06
N LEU A 482 5.53 50.50 -29.77
CA LEU A 482 5.07 49.12 -29.91
C LEU A 482 3.85 48.86 -29.02
N LEU A 483 3.83 49.40 -27.80
CA LEU A 483 2.70 49.28 -26.88
C LEU A 483 1.41 49.89 -27.44
N ALA A 484 1.51 50.98 -28.21
CA ALA A 484 0.37 51.59 -28.89
C ALA A 484 -0.09 50.81 -30.14
N ASP A 485 0.85 50.20 -30.88
CA ASP A 485 0.60 49.56 -32.18
C ASP A 485 0.13 48.10 -32.11
N PHE A 486 0.31 47.44 -30.96
CA PHE A 486 0.04 46.01 -30.76
C PHE A 486 -0.96 45.77 -29.61
N ASP A 487 -1.78 44.72 -29.71
CA ASP A 487 -2.74 44.38 -28.64
C ASP A 487 -2.01 44.00 -27.34
N PHE A 488 -0.88 43.29 -27.43
CA PHE A 488 -0.05 42.90 -26.29
C PHE A 488 1.44 42.90 -26.65
N LEU A 489 2.30 43.11 -25.63
CA LEU A 489 3.75 42.99 -25.72
C LEU A 489 4.27 41.87 -24.83
N VAL A 490 5.29 41.14 -25.31
CA VAL A 490 5.96 40.11 -24.53
C VAL A 490 7.47 40.35 -24.51
N VAL A 491 8.03 40.57 -23.33
CA VAL A 491 9.46 40.77 -23.10
C VAL A 491 10.13 39.42 -22.84
N ALA A 492 11.04 39.01 -23.72
CA ALA A 492 11.72 37.72 -23.71
C ALA A 492 13.22 37.85 -24.01
N VAL A 493 13.83 38.99 -23.66
CA VAL A 493 15.25 39.33 -23.94
C VAL A 493 16.26 38.44 -23.19
N GLY A 494 15.80 37.72 -22.17
CA GLY A 494 16.63 36.86 -21.33
C GLY A 494 17.64 37.64 -20.47
N ALA A 495 18.53 36.91 -19.80
CA ALA A 495 19.63 37.47 -19.02
C ALA A 495 20.94 37.33 -19.79
N GLN A 496 21.50 38.46 -20.25
CA GLN A 496 22.66 38.49 -21.16
C GLN A 496 23.85 39.25 -20.57
N ARG A 497 23.62 40.13 -19.58
CA ARG A 497 24.68 40.94 -18.99
C ARG A 497 25.31 40.16 -17.83
N PRO A 498 26.62 39.84 -17.88
CA PRO A 498 27.28 39.09 -16.82
C PRO A 498 27.31 39.89 -15.52
N ARG A 499 27.15 39.20 -14.38
CA ARG A 499 27.39 39.82 -13.08
C ARG A 499 28.88 40.08 -12.91
N VAL A 500 29.22 41.32 -12.57
CA VAL A 500 30.60 41.75 -12.33
C VAL A 500 30.95 41.51 -10.86
N LEU A 501 31.97 40.68 -10.61
CA LEU A 501 32.56 40.54 -9.29
C LEU A 501 33.41 41.78 -8.99
N LYS A 502 33.03 42.52 -7.94
CA LYS A 502 33.77 43.72 -7.50
C LYS A 502 34.95 43.34 -6.61
N ILE A 503 35.95 42.69 -7.20
CA ILE A 503 37.19 42.28 -6.54
C ILE A 503 38.40 42.94 -7.23
N PRO A 504 39.52 43.19 -6.51
CA PRO A 504 40.76 43.63 -7.14
C PRO A 504 41.20 42.65 -8.24
N GLY A 505 41.59 43.20 -9.40
CA GLY A 505 41.98 42.41 -10.57
C GLY A 505 40.83 41.79 -11.37
N GLY A 506 39.57 42.11 -11.03
CA GLY A 506 38.38 41.58 -11.70
C GLY A 506 38.31 41.86 -13.20
N GLU A 507 39.04 42.86 -13.71
CA GLU A 507 39.19 43.14 -15.15
C GLU A 507 39.87 42.01 -15.94
N ARG A 508 40.56 41.10 -15.25
CA ARG A 508 41.21 39.91 -15.84
C ARG A 508 40.26 38.74 -16.05
N LEU A 509 39.05 38.81 -15.48
CA LEU A 509 38.05 37.77 -15.60
C LEU A 509 37.43 37.75 -16.99
N ILE A 510 37.40 36.58 -17.61
CA ILE A 510 36.72 36.37 -18.90
C ILE A 510 35.28 35.91 -18.61
N PRO A 511 34.25 36.65 -19.05
CA PRO A 511 32.86 36.20 -18.89
C PRO A 511 32.61 34.88 -19.62
N ALA A 512 31.91 33.96 -18.95
CA ALA A 512 31.64 32.62 -19.48
C ALA A 512 30.89 32.64 -20.82
N LEU A 513 29.83 33.45 -20.94
CA LEU A 513 29.05 33.55 -22.18
C LEU A 513 29.88 34.11 -23.34
N ASP A 514 30.75 35.09 -23.07
CA ASP A 514 31.64 35.67 -24.09
C ASP A 514 32.65 34.62 -24.59
N PHE A 515 33.20 33.83 -23.68
CA PHE A 515 34.09 32.72 -24.03
C PHE A 515 33.38 31.71 -24.93
N LEU A 516 32.22 31.20 -24.50
CA LEU A 516 31.44 30.21 -25.26
C LEU A 516 31.00 30.73 -26.64
N ALA A 517 30.63 32.01 -26.73
CA ALA A 517 30.29 32.63 -28.02
C ALA A 517 31.49 32.72 -28.97
N ARG A 518 32.70 32.95 -28.44
CA ARG A 518 33.94 33.03 -29.23
C ARG A 518 34.47 31.65 -29.61
N THR A 519 34.36 30.64 -28.74
CA THR A 519 34.78 29.26 -29.06
C THR A 519 33.96 28.70 -30.21
N LYS A 520 32.65 28.97 -30.24
CA LYS A 520 31.76 28.59 -31.35
C LYS A 520 32.17 29.20 -32.70
N LYS A 521 32.86 30.34 -32.69
CA LYS A 521 33.42 31.00 -33.88
C LYS A 521 34.85 30.55 -34.22
N GLY A 522 35.44 29.63 -33.45
CA GLY A 522 36.81 29.13 -33.61
C GLY A 522 37.90 30.14 -33.24
N LYS A 523 37.61 31.11 -32.35
CA LYS A 523 38.47 32.29 -32.10
C LYS A 523 38.90 32.46 -30.65
N VAL A 524 39.45 31.42 -30.00
CA VAL A 524 39.95 31.55 -28.61
C VAL A 524 41.19 30.68 -28.35
N GLN A 525 42.16 31.24 -27.62
CA GLN A 525 43.24 30.50 -26.96
C GLN A 525 42.97 30.47 -25.45
N VAL A 526 43.24 29.34 -24.81
CA VAL A 526 43.12 29.14 -23.36
C VAL A 526 44.46 28.67 -22.83
N GLY A 527 44.85 29.13 -21.64
CA GLY A 527 46.07 28.65 -20.99
C GLY A 527 45.97 27.21 -20.48
N ARG A 528 47.07 26.63 -19.99
CA ARG A 528 47.08 25.23 -19.50
C ARG A 528 46.39 25.09 -18.15
N LYS A 529 46.50 26.12 -17.28
CA LYS A 529 45.86 26.18 -15.97
C LYS A 529 44.67 27.13 -15.98
N VAL A 530 43.48 26.61 -15.69
CA VAL A 530 42.21 27.33 -15.78
C VAL A 530 41.50 27.30 -14.44
N VAL A 531 41.09 28.47 -13.98
CA VAL A 531 40.18 28.61 -12.83
C VAL A 531 38.86 29.20 -13.31
N ILE A 532 37.75 28.59 -12.91
CA ILE A 532 36.39 29.04 -13.25
C ILE A 532 35.68 29.41 -11.96
N ILE A 533 35.32 30.68 -11.80
CA ILE A 533 34.58 31.18 -10.64
C ILE A 533 33.08 31.05 -10.93
N GLY A 534 32.43 30.09 -10.27
CA GLY A 534 31.05 29.68 -10.49
C GLY A 534 30.97 28.26 -11.06
N ALA A 535 30.41 27.31 -10.29
CA ALA A 535 30.41 25.90 -10.64
C ALA A 535 29.03 25.37 -11.08
N GLY A 536 28.17 26.23 -11.62
CA GLY A 536 26.90 25.84 -12.25
C GLY A 536 27.09 25.18 -13.64
N ASN A 537 25.98 24.80 -14.31
CA ASN A 537 26.04 24.14 -15.62
C ASN A 537 26.83 24.95 -16.67
N VAL A 538 26.71 26.28 -16.67
CA VAL A 538 27.51 27.15 -17.55
C VAL A 538 29.01 27.03 -17.26
N GLY A 539 29.39 26.95 -15.98
CA GLY A 539 30.78 26.72 -15.59
C GLY A 539 31.29 25.36 -16.07
N CYS A 540 30.45 24.32 -16.02
CA CYS A 540 30.76 23.00 -16.57
C CYS A 540 30.96 23.04 -18.10
N ASP A 541 30.11 23.77 -18.85
CA ASP A 541 30.28 23.96 -20.29
C ASP A 541 31.62 24.67 -20.60
N VAL A 542 31.97 25.70 -19.82
CA VAL A 542 33.26 26.39 -19.93
C VAL A 542 34.42 25.43 -19.68
N ALA A 543 34.32 24.56 -18.67
CA ALA A 543 35.36 23.57 -18.36
C ALA A 543 35.58 22.59 -19.51
N VAL A 544 34.50 22.05 -20.10
CA VAL A 544 34.58 21.12 -21.24
C VAL A 544 35.19 21.81 -22.46
N GLU A 545 34.75 23.02 -22.80
CA GLU A 545 35.29 23.75 -23.94
C GLU A 545 36.74 24.20 -23.71
N ALA A 546 37.11 24.59 -22.48
CA ALA A 546 38.50 24.89 -22.13
C ALA A 546 39.41 23.66 -22.30
N ALA A 547 38.96 22.47 -21.84
CA ALA A 547 39.69 21.22 -22.05
C ALA A 547 39.91 20.91 -23.54
N ARG A 548 38.88 21.13 -24.37
CA ARG A 548 38.98 20.94 -25.83
C ARG A 548 39.95 21.92 -26.50
N MET A 549 40.22 23.06 -25.86
CA MET A 549 41.19 24.06 -26.30
C MET A 549 42.60 23.84 -25.71
N GLY A 550 42.82 22.75 -24.97
CA GLY A 550 44.14 22.36 -24.46
C GLY A 550 44.40 22.71 -22.99
N ALA A 551 43.38 23.10 -22.22
CA ALA A 551 43.52 23.22 -20.76
C ALA A 551 43.74 21.84 -20.12
N GLU A 552 44.70 21.75 -19.20
CA GLU A 552 45.11 20.50 -18.54
C GLU A 552 44.74 20.48 -17.06
N ASP A 553 44.83 21.63 -16.39
CA ASP A 553 44.44 21.78 -14.98
C ASP A 553 43.23 22.71 -14.90
N ILE A 554 42.05 22.14 -14.63
CA ILE A 554 40.78 22.87 -14.62
C ILE A 554 40.16 22.78 -13.23
N LEU A 555 39.95 23.94 -12.59
CA LEU A 555 39.37 24.04 -11.25
C LEU A 555 38.16 24.98 -11.25
N LEU A 556 36.99 24.45 -10.91
CA LEU A 556 35.78 25.21 -10.67
C LEU A 556 35.65 25.55 -9.18
N LEU A 557 35.40 26.82 -8.89
CA LEU A 557 35.23 27.35 -7.54
C LEU A 557 33.78 27.76 -7.33
N ASP A 558 33.25 27.51 -6.14
CA ASP A 558 31.93 28.02 -5.77
C ASP A 558 31.86 28.38 -4.28
N VAL A 559 31.05 29.38 -3.95
CA VAL A 559 30.82 29.84 -2.58
C VAL A 559 29.91 28.89 -1.81
N GLN A 560 29.11 28.11 -2.53
CA GLN A 560 28.15 27.15 -1.99
C GLN A 560 28.28 25.80 -2.71
N GLN A 561 27.46 24.82 -2.32
CA GLN A 561 27.40 23.57 -3.07
C GLN A 561 27.02 23.86 -4.55
N PRO A 562 27.81 23.39 -5.53
CA PRO A 562 27.56 23.65 -6.94
C PRO A 562 26.16 23.24 -7.36
N ALA A 563 25.46 24.16 -8.04
CA ALA A 563 24.13 23.90 -8.59
C ALA A 563 24.17 23.07 -9.90
N SER A 564 25.36 22.67 -10.35
CA SER A 564 25.53 21.83 -11.55
C SER A 564 25.06 20.39 -11.33
N PHE A 565 24.41 19.83 -12.33
CA PHE A 565 23.85 18.48 -12.32
C PHE A 565 23.79 17.89 -13.73
N GLY A 566 23.43 16.62 -13.85
CA GLY A 566 23.15 16.00 -15.14
C GLY A 566 24.40 15.79 -16.00
N LYS A 567 24.21 15.82 -17.33
CA LYS A 567 25.25 15.49 -18.31
C LYS A 567 26.38 16.50 -18.30
N GLU A 568 26.05 17.78 -18.13
CA GLU A 568 27.02 18.88 -18.11
C GLU A 568 28.06 18.67 -17.01
N ARG A 569 27.61 18.31 -15.80
CA ARG A 569 28.52 17.99 -14.69
C ARG A 569 29.36 16.75 -14.99
N GLN A 570 28.73 15.67 -15.46
CA GLN A 570 29.41 14.42 -15.77
C GLN A 570 30.50 14.60 -16.84
N GLU A 571 30.25 15.43 -17.85
CA GLU A 571 31.21 15.74 -18.90
C GLU A 571 32.38 16.58 -18.37
N ALA A 572 32.11 17.57 -17.52
CA ALA A 572 33.16 18.34 -16.85
C ALA A 572 34.07 17.44 -15.99
N GLU A 573 33.48 16.53 -15.20
CA GLU A 573 34.25 15.56 -14.41
C GLU A 573 35.05 14.60 -15.32
N ARG A 574 34.49 14.18 -16.46
CA ARG A 574 35.15 13.30 -17.44
C ARG A 574 36.38 13.94 -18.10
N VAL A 575 36.37 15.25 -18.31
CA VAL A 575 37.55 15.98 -18.83
C VAL A 575 38.57 16.32 -17.72
N GLY A 576 38.37 15.83 -16.50
CA GLY A 576 39.30 16.02 -15.38
C GLY A 576 39.08 17.30 -14.58
N ALA A 577 37.96 17.99 -14.79
CA ALA A 577 37.67 19.22 -14.04
C ALA A 577 37.43 18.92 -12.56
N ARG A 578 38.11 19.66 -11.69
CA ARG A 578 37.99 19.55 -10.23
C ARG A 578 37.07 20.65 -9.72
N PHE A 579 36.37 20.36 -8.64
CA PHE A 579 35.42 21.28 -8.02
C PHE A 579 35.87 21.54 -6.58
N ARG A 580 35.86 22.81 -6.16
CA ARG A 580 36.22 23.21 -4.80
C ARG A 580 35.20 24.20 -4.24
N TRP A 581 34.58 23.81 -3.13
CA TRP A 581 33.58 24.61 -2.40
C TRP A 581 33.54 24.15 -0.93
N PRO A 582 33.07 25.00 0.00
CA PRO A 582 32.78 26.42 -0.19
C PRO A 582 34.08 27.24 -0.17
N VAL A 583 34.27 28.12 -1.15
CA VAL A 583 35.43 29.03 -1.21
C VAL A 583 35.01 30.41 -1.76
N GLN A 584 35.63 31.46 -1.24
CA GLN A 584 35.45 32.83 -1.72
C GLN A 584 36.76 33.36 -2.31
N VAL A 585 36.63 34.08 -3.42
CA VAL A 585 37.76 34.71 -4.11
C VAL A 585 37.93 36.14 -3.60
N ARG A 586 39.15 36.47 -3.16
CA ARG A 586 39.51 37.80 -2.66
C ARG A 586 39.95 38.73 -3.79
N GLU A 587 40.85 38.26 -4.65
CA GLU A 587 41.40 39.03 -5.78
C GLU A 587 41.94 38.11 -6.89
N VAL A 588 42.09 38.67 -8.08
CA VAL A 588 42.72 38.02 -9.24
C VAL A 588 44.02 38.75 -9.58
N THR A 589 45.09 38.00 -9.76
CA THR A 589 46.43 38.54 -10.05
C THR A 589 46.96 37.96 -11.35
N GLU A 590 48.14 38.39 -11.78
CA GLU A 590 48.86 37.80 -12.92
C GLU A 590 49.26 36.35 -12.69
N GLN A 591 49.42 35.93 -11.43
CA GLN A 591 49.83 34.59 -11.08
C GLN A 591 48.63 33.62 -10.92
N GLY A 592 47.40 34.16 -10.83
CA GLY A 592 46.19 33.37 -10.64
C GLY A 592 45.20 33.98 -9.64
N VAL A 593 44.44 33.14 -8.97
CA VAL A 593 43.32 33.54 -8.08
C VAL A 593 43.72 33.42 -6.62
N ILE A 594 43.55 34.48 -5.83
CA ILE A 594 43.81 34.46 -4.38
C ILE A 594 42.48 34.29 -3.63
N LEU A 595 42.41 33.28 -2.77
CA LEU A 595 41.24 33.02 -1.91
C LEU A 595 41.26 33.91 -0.65
N GLU A 596 40.12 34.04 0.02
CA GLU A 596 40.03 34.78 1.31
C GLU A 596 41.01 34.27 2.39
N GLY A 597 41.33 32.97 2.38
CA GLY A 597 42.34 32.37 3.27
C GLY A 597 43.79 32.72 2.94
N GLY A 598 44.06 33.54 1.91
CA GLY A 598 45.40 33.92 1.47
C GLY A 598 46.10 32.90 0.56
N GLU A 599 45.46 31.77 0.27
CA GLU A 599 45.97 30.76 -0.66
C GLU A 599 45.93 31.26 -2.11
N LEU A 600 47.06 31.15 -2.82
CA LEU A 600 47.16 31.40 -4.26
C LEU A 600 46.88 30.11 -5.04
N LEU A 601 45.90 30.18 -5.95
CA LEU A 601 45.61 29.16 -6.95
C LEU A 601 46.20 29.61 -8.30
N PRO A 602 47.30 28.97 -8.76
CA PRO A 602 47.93 29.37 -10.02
C PRO A 602 47.00 29.16 -11.22
N ALA A 603 46.81 30.19 -12.05
CA ALA A 603 45.94 30.13 -13.22
C ALA A 603 46.46 31.02 -14.35
N ASP A 604 46.51 30.47 -15.56
CA ASP A 604 46.84 31.19 -16.79
C ASP A 604 45.61 31.90 -17.36
N THR A 605 44.41 31.37 -17.09
CA THR A 605 43.14 31.92 -17.56
C THR A 605 42.09 31.78 -16.47
N VAL A 606 41.35 32.87 -16.20
CA VAL A 606 40.31 32.88 -15.18
C VAL A 606 38.97 33.27 -15.80
N PHE A 607 37.99 32.38 -15.69
CA PHE A 607 36.62 32.62 -16.16
C PHE A 607 35.69 32.98 -15.00
N VAL A 608 34.64 33.73 -15.31
CA VAL A 608 33.56 34.05 -14.37
C VAL A 608 32.20 33.58 -14.91
N ALA A 609 31.50 32.78 -14.11
CA ALA A 609 30.23 32.13 -14.40
C ALA A 609 29.25 32.24 -13.21
N VAL A 610 29.20 33.40 -12.56
CA VAL A 610 28.37 33.63 -11.34
C VAL A 610 26.94 34.12 -11.65
N GLY A 611 26.48 33.91 -12.88
CA GLY A 611 25.15 34.26 -13.35
C GLY A 611 25.07 35.60 -14.10
N ASP A 612 23.98 35.75 -14.84
CA ASP A 612 23.70 36.91 -15.68
C ASP A 612 22.44 37.65 -15.19
N VAL A 613 22.31 38.91 -15.58
CA VAL A 613 21.12 39.74 -15.36
C VAL A 613 20.58 40.26 -16.69
N PRO A 614 19.27 40.52 -16.81
CA PRO A 614 18.71 41.10 -18.02
C PRO A 614 19.14 42.56 -18.20
N GLU A 615 19.13 43.00 -19.45
CA GLU A 615 19.20 44.42 -19.79
C GLU A 615 17.78 44.98 -19.81
N THR A 616 17.45 45.86 -18.86
CA THR A 616 16.10 46.40 -18.66
C THR A 616 15.99 47.90 -18.96
N GLY A 617 17.07 48.54 -19.42
CA GLY A 617 17.13 50.00 -19.60
C GLY A 617 16.17 50.56 -20.68
N PHE A 618 15.63 49.70 -21.53
CA PHE A 618 14.63 50.08 -22.54
C PHE A 618 13.19 50.02 -22.01
N LEU A 619 12.97 49.46 -20.82
CA LEU A 619 11.64 49.37 -20.23
C LEU A 619 11.20 50.73 -19.66
N PRO A 620 9.90 51.06 -19.72
CA PRO A 620 9.35 52.20 -19.00
C PRO A 620 9.37 51.94 -17.48
N ASP A 621 9.26 53.02 -16.71
CA ASP A 621 9.47 52.98 -15.25
C ASP A 621 8.29 52.33 -14.49
N ASP A 622 7.13 52.14 -15.15
CA ASP A 622 5.95 51.47 -14.60
C ASP A 622 6.07 49.93 -14.58
N ILE A 623 7.07 49.36 -15.28
CA ILE A 623 7.38 47.92 -15.25
C ILE A 623 8.22 47.61 -14.01
N ALA A 624 7.59 46.96 -13.03
CA ALA A 624 8.20 46.66 -11.75
C ALA A 624 9.35 45.65 -11.90
N LEU A 625 10.49 45.98 -11.29
CA LEU A 625 11.66 45.10 -11.21
C LEU A 625 11.90 44.62 -9.78
N GLU A 626 12.40 43.40 -9.64
CA GLU A 626 12.85 42.83 -8.37
C GLU A 626 14.24 42.22 -8.57
N ASN A 627 15.24 42.74 -7.84
CA ASN A 627 16.65 42.30 -7.96
C ASN A 627 17.21 42.34 -9.40
N GLY A 628 16.72 43.28 -10.21
CA GLY A 628 17.11 43.44 -11.61
C GLY A 628 16.36 42.54 -12.60
N PHE A 629 15.38 41.76 -12.17
CA PHE A 629 14.51 40.95 -13.03
C PHE A 629 13.10 41.53 -13.10
N ILE A 630 12.35 41.26 -14.17
CA ILE A 630 10.96 41.75 -14.29
C ILE A 630 10.04 40.95 -13.38
N ARG A 631 9.28 41.65 -12.52
CA ARG A 631 8.28 41.03 -11.66
C ARG A 631 7.02 40.70 -12.46
N VAL A 632 6.51 39.48 -12.30
CA VAL A 632 5.30 39.00 -12.98
C VAL A 632 4.35 38.26 -12.04
N ASP A 633 3.09 38.12 -12.45
CA ASP A 633 2.10 37.23 -11.84
C ASP A 633 2.23 35.77 -12.33
N GLU A 634 1.33 34.90 -11.87
CA GLU A 634 1.30 33.47 -12.22
C GLU A 634 1.06 33.18 -13.71
N TYR A 635 0.58 34.17 -14.48
CA TYR A 635 0.38 34.09 -15.94
C TYR A 635 1.46 34.82 -16.73
N TYR A 636 2.55 35.23 -16.06
CA TYR A 636 3.67 35.98 -16.64
C TYR A 636 3.33 37.42 -17.06
N ARG A 637 2.24 37.99 -16.54
CA ARG A 637 1.89 39.39 -16.78
C ARG A 637 2.64 40.30 -15.83
N THR A 638 3.12 41.43 -16.32
CA THR A 638 3.87 42.43 -15.54
C THR A 638 2.94 43.35 -14.74
N SER A 639 3.49 44.39 -14.10
CA SER A 639 2.70 45.47 -13.51
C SER A 639 1.88 46.28 -14.53
N ASN A 640 2.26 46.25 -15.81
CA ASN A 640 1.46 46.79 -16.90
C ASN A 640 0.56 45.67 -17.49
N PRO A 641 -0.77 45.85 -17.56
CA PRO A 641 -1.70 44.80 -17.96
C PRO A 641 -1.56 44.34 -19.41
N GLN A 642 -0.94 45.16 -20.27
CA GLN A 642 -0.71 44.88 -21.69
C GLN A 642 0.66 44.22 -21.95
N VAL A 643 1.52 44.13 -20.93
CA VAL A 643 2.90 43.63 -21.06
C VAL A 643 3.08 42.34 -20.25
N PHE A 644 3.63 41.34 -20.91
CA PHE A 644 4.07 40.07 -20.34
C PHE A 644 5.59 39.95 -20.37
N ALA A 645 6.17 39.13 -19.51
CA ALA A 645 7.60 38.84 -19.53
C ALA A 645 7.89 37.36 -19.26
N VAL A 646 8.76 36.74 -20.04
CA VAL A 646 9.03 35.29 -19.98
C VAL A 646 10.50 34.92 -20.13
N GLY A 647 10.89 33.78 -19.54
CA GLY A 647 12.25 33.25 -19.60
C GLY A 647 13.20 33.95 -18.61
N ASP A 648 14.49 33.95 -18.94
CA ASP A 648 15.57 34.41 -18.05
C ASP A 648 15.44 35.90 -17.62
N VAL A 649 14.62 36.70 -18.31
CA VAL A 649 14.34 38.10 -17.93
C VAL A 649 13.53 38.21 -16.63
N VAL A 650 12.76 37.17 -16.31
CA VAL A 650 11.98 37.05 -15.07
C VAL A 650 12.77 36.30 -14.01
N LYS A 651 13.37 35.17 -14.39
CA LYS A 651 14.19 34.34 -13.50
C LYS A 651 15.05 33.39 -14.34
N PRO A 652 16.34 33.20 -14.01
CA PRO A 652 17.17 32.19 -14.68
C PRO A 652 16.60 30.77 -14.48
N GLY A 653 16.62 29.96 -15.53
CA GLY A 653 16.11 28.59 -15.48
C GLY A 653 16.61 27.70 -16.63
N LEU A 654 15.98 26.54 -16.81
CA LEU A 654 16.25 25.64 -17.94
C LEU A 654 15.60 26.17 -19.22
N ILE A 655 16.11 25.73 -20.37
CA ILE A 655 15.50 26.03 -21.68
C ILE A 655 14.03 25.58 -21.72
N THR A 656 13.70 24.46 -21.09
CA THR A 656 12.31 23.96 -20.99
C THR A 656 11.43 24.87 -20.12
N ASP A 657 11.96 25.52 -19.09
CA ASP A 657 11.22 26.49 -18.28
C ASP A 657 10.89 27.73 -19.12
N ALA A 658 11.86 28.23 -19.90
CA ALA A 658 11.67 29.33 -20.83
C ALA A 658 10.59 29.03 -21.88
N ILE A 659 10.62 27.84 -22.50
CA ILE A 659 9.62 27.41 -23.49
C ILE A 659 8.24 27.24 -22.83
N GLY A 660 8.18 26.61 -21.65
CA GLY A 660 6.95 26.42 -20.89
C GLY A 660 6.31 27.73 -20.44
N ALA A 661 7.13 28.70 -19.99
CA ALA A 661 6.69 30.06 -19.68
C ALA A 661 6.08 30.74 -20.91
N GLY A 662 6.76 30.65 -22.06
CA GLY A 662 6.25 31.20 -23.31
C GLY A 662 4.89 30.63 -23.73
N ARG A 663 4.71 29.31 -23.59
CA ARG A 663 3.43 28.65 -23.87
C ARG A 663 2.31 29.12 -22.93
N LYS A 664 2.60 29.22 -21.63
CA LYS A 664 1.62 29.69 -20.63
C LYS A 664 1.22 31.15 -20.87
N ALA A 665 2.19 32.02 -21.17
CA ALA A 665 1.93 33.42 -21.49
C ALA A 665 1.10 33.58 -22.77
N ALA A 666 1.43 32.84 -23.84
CA ALA A 666 0.65 32.84 -25.08
C ALA A 666 -0.80 32.40 -24.85
N GLN A 667 -1.02 31.33 -24.07
CA GLN A 667 -2.37 30.90 -23.69
C GLN A 667 -3.12 31.97 -22.90
N ALA A 668 -2.48 32.60 -21.91
CA ALA A 668 -3.09 33.69 -21.15
C ALA A 668 -3.48 34.88 -22.02
N ILE A 669 -2.60 35.29 -22.95
CA ILE A 669 -2.88 36.35 -23.92
C ILE A 669 -4.08 35.98 -24.81
N SER A 670 -4.10 34.77 -25.35
CA SER A 670 -5.21 34.31 -26.20
C SER A 670 -6.54 34.24 -25.45
N ASP A 671 -6.53 33.83 -24.18
CA ASP A 671 -7.73 33.85 -23.33
C ASP A 671 -8.22 35.27 -23.08
N LEU A 672 -7.32 36.21 -22.78
CA LEU A 672 -7.67 37.62 -22.59
C LEU A 672 -8.22 38.25 -23.87
N LEU A 673 -7.62 37.97 -25.03
CA LEU A 673 -8.10 38.42 -26.33
C LEU A 673 -9.51 37.88 -26.67
N ALA A 674 -9.83 36.69 -26.16
CA ALA A 674 -11.15 36.08 -26.28
C ALA A 674 -12.13 36.50 -25.16
N GLY A 675 -11.75 37.43 -24.27
CA GLY A 675 -12.58 37.89 -23.16
C GLY A 675 -12.75 36.86 -22.03
N ARG A 676 -11.89 35.84 -21.96
CA ARG A 676 -11.88 34.81 -20.92
C ARG A 676 -10.83 35.11 -19.85
N LYS A 677 -11.06 34.60 -18.64
CA LYS A 677 -10.04 34.61 -17.59
C LYS A 677 -9.00 33.52 -17.89
N PRO A 678 -7.68 33.80 -17.83
CA PRO A 678 -6.64 32.79 -17.94
C PRO A 678 -6.86 31.64 -16.94
N ALA A 679 -6.66 30.40 -17.39
CA ALA A 679 -6.85 29.19 -16.59
C ALA A 679 -5.59 28.34 -16.55
N THR A 680 -5.42 27.58 -15.47
CA THR A 680 -4.36 26.58 -15.29
C THR A 680 -4.93 25.17 -15.37
N ASP A 681 -4.10 24.20 -15.76
CA ASP A 681 -4.50 22.79 -15.77
C ASP A 681 -4.70 22.31 -14.31
N PRO A 682 -5.93 21.92 -13.92
CA PRO A 682 -6.22 21.56 -12.53
C PRO A 682 -5.78 20.12 -12.19
N ARG A 683 -5.34 19.34 -13.18
CA ARG A 683 -5.01 17.94 -12.99
C ARG A 683 -3.79 17.79 -12.08
N ARG A 684 -3.91 16.87 -11.12
CA ARG A 684 -2.81 16.47 -10.26
C ARG A 684 -2.02 15.34 -10.88
N MET A 685 -0.75 15.25 -10.54
CA MET A 685 0.08 14.11 -10.90
C MET A 685 -0.48 12.84 -10.27
N ILE A 686 -0.55 11.75 -11.05
CA ILE A 686 -0.93 10.44 -10.51
C ILE A 686 0.15 9.95 -9.52
N PRO A 687 -0.24 9.48 -8.32
CA PRO A 687 0.68 8.80 -7.41
C PRO A 687 1.37 7.62 -8.10
N LYS A 688 2.70 7.52 -7.96
CA LYS A 688 3.49 6.47 -8.63
C LYS A 688 3.09 5.07 -8.16
N GLU A 689 2.59 4.96 -6.93
CA GLU A 689 2.14 3.74 -6.27
C GLU A 689 0.84 3.19 -6.86
N ARG A 690 0.12 3.95 -7.70
CA ARG A 690 -1.04 3.45 -8.46
C ARG A 690 -0.64 2.67 -9.71
N ILE A 691 0.61 2.81 -10.17
CA ILE A 691 1.11 2.18 -11.39
C ILE A 691 1.60 0.76 -11.04
N ARG A 692 1.27 -0.21 -11.88
CA ARG A 692 1.71 -1.61 -11.73
C ARG A 692 2.78 -1.92 -12.77
N LEU A 693 3.99 -2.18 -12.28
CA LEU A 693 5.17 -2.40 -13.12
C LEU A 693 5.50 -3.88 -13.32
N GLU A 694 4.77 -4.78 -12.67
CA GLU A 694 4.94 -6.24 -12.71
C GLU A 694 4.73 -6.82 -14.11
N TYR A 695 4.14 -6.05 -15.02
CA TYR A 695 3.91 -6.41 -16.42
C TYR A 695 5.11 -6.13 -17.34
N TYR A 696 6.20 -5.54 -16.84
CA TYR A 696 7.36 -5.12 -17.65
C TYR A 696 8.61 -5.89 -17.26
N ASP A 697 9.48 -6.15 -18.24
CA ASP A 697 10.73 -6.89 -18.03
C ASP A 697 11.82 -5.96 -17.46
N PRO A 698 12.26 -6.15 -16.20
CA PRO A 698 13.32 -5.32 -15.60
C PRO A 698 14.70 -5.57 -16.21
N ARG A 699 14.89 -6.64 -17.00
CA ARG A 699 16.17 -6.98 -17.64
C ARG A 699 16.46 -6.13 -18.88
N ILE A 700 15.46 -5.42 -19.40
CA ILE A 700 15.63 -4.49 -20.52
C ILE A 700 16.30 -3.22 -19.98
N VAL A 701 17.63 -3.17 -20.10
CA VAL A 701 18.45 -2.03 -19.65
C VAL A 701 18.67 -0.97 -20.72
N HIS A 702 18.44 -1.30 -21.99
CA HIS A 702 18.51 -0.41 -23.15
C HIS A 702 17.40 -0.74 -24.15
N TYR A 703 17.02 0.22 -25.00
CA TYR A 703 16.01 0.01 -26.04
C TYR A 703 16.66 0.02 -27.43
N GLU A 704 16.31 -0.97 -28.26
CA GLU A 704 16.81 -1.14 -29.62
C GLU A 704 16.20 -0.11 -30.58
N ASP A 705 14.92 0.22 -30.41
CA ASP A 705 14.17 1.17 -31.24
C ASP A 705 13.06 1.90 -30.44
N LEU A 706 12.25 2.69 -31.15
CA LEU A 706 11.13 3.42 -30.55
C LEU A 706 9.96 2.50 -30.19
N ASP A 707 9.73 1.42 -30.93
CA ASP A 707 8.60 0.51 -30.73
C ASP A 707 8.80 -0.31 -29.44
N GLN A 708 9.98 -0.88 -29.25
CA GLN A 708 10.38 -1.56 -28.02
C GLN A 708 10.28 -0.62 -26.81
N CYS A 709 10.74 0.62 -26.95
CA CYS A 709 10.62 1.63 -25.90
C CYS A 709 9.15 1.98 -25.60
N GLY A 710 8.33 2.17 -26.64
CA GLY A 710 6.91 2.47 -26.53
C GLY A 710 6.13 1.37 -25.83
N ALA A 711 6.41 0.11 -26.14
CA ALA A 711 5.82 -1.07 -25.51
C ALA A 711 6.09 -1.13 -23.99
N GLN A 712 7.27 -0.65 -23.57
CA GLN A 712 7.71 -0.58 -22.16
C GLN A 712 7.14 0.62 -21.39
N CYS A 713 6.49 1.57 -22.06
CA CYS A 713 5.82 2.69 -21.39
C CYS A 713 4.58 2.21 -20.63
N ALA A 714 4.48 2.56 -19.33
CA ALA A 714 3.35 2.18 -18.49
C ALA A 714 2.06 2.97 -18.75
N SER A 715 2.12 4.04 -19.54
CA SER A 715 0.97 4.92 -19.82
C SER A 715 0.33 5.47 -18.54
N CYS A 716 1.14 5.96 -17.59
CA CYS A 716 0.66 6.39 -16.28
C CYS A 716 -0.49 7.41 -16.39
N GLY A 717 -1.65 7.12 -15.80
CA GLY A 717 -2.83 7.98 -15.83
C GLY A 717 -3.66 7.93 -17.12
N GLN A 718 -3.27 7.14 -18.12
CA GLN A 718 -4.01 6.96 -19.38
C GLN A 718 -4.12 5.48 -19.77
N CYS A 719 -5.32 5.05 -20.12
CA CYS A 719 -5.60 3.69 -20.53
C CYS A 719 -4.79 3.30 -21.77
N ARG A 720 -4.19 2.10 -21.74
CA ARG A 720 -3.45 1.51 -22.86
C ARG A 720 -4.22 0.40 -23.60
N ASP A 721 -5.53 0.32 -23.38
CA ASP A 721 -6.44 -0.70 -23.92
C ASP A 721 -5.96 -2.16 -23.78
N CYS A 722 -5.29 -2.51 -22.68
CA CYS A 722 -4.74 -3.85 -22.49
C CYS A 722 -5.77 -4.95 -22.15
N GLY A 723 -7.04 -4.61 -21.89
CA GLY A 723 -8.09 -5.57 -21.52
C GLY A 723 -7.96 -6.25 -20.15
N ILE A 724 -6.84 -6.07 -19.42
CA ILE A 724 -6.57 -6.76 -18.14
C ILE A 724 -7.72 -6.60 -17.14
N CYS A 725 -8.28 -5.39 -17.02
CA CYS A 725 -9.37 -5.11 -16.07
C CYS A 725 -10.67 -5.86 -16.39
N ALA A 726 -10.96 -6.10 -17.67
CA ALA A 726 -12.10 -6.92 -18.09
C ALA A 726 -11.81 -8.41 -17.87
N ALA A 727 -10.62 -8.86 -18.26
CA ALA A 727 -10.22 -10.26 -18.18
C ALA A 727 -10.15 -10.80 -16.74
N LEU A 728 -9.67 -10.01 -15.77
CA LEU A 728 -9.57 -10.48 -14.38
C LEU A 728 -10.87 -10.31 -13.57
N CYS A 729 -11.89 -9.66 -14.12
CA CYS A 729 -13.11 -9.39 -13.37
C CYS A 729 -13.84 -10.72 -13.09
N PRO A 730 -13.97 -11.15 -11.83
CA PRO A 730 -14.54 -12.47 -11.51
C PRO A 730 -16.01 -12.59 -11.92
N GLU A 731 -16.72 -11.46 -12.01
CA GLU A 731 -18.15 -11.38 -12.33
C GLU A 731 -18.41 -10.92 -13.76
N ALA A 732 -17.36 -10.77 -14.58
CA ALA A 732 -17.45 -10.20 -15.94
C ALA A 732 -18.25 -8.88 -15.97
N ALA A 733 -18.01 -8.02 -14.98
CA ALA A 733 -18.71 -6.77 -14.77
C ALA A 733 -18.08 -5.57 -15.50
N ILE A 734 -16.95 -5.75 -16.19
CA ILE A 734 -16.24 -4.68 -16.89
C ILE A 734 -16.26 -4.97 -18.38
N SER A 735 -16.68 -3.99 -19.19
CA SER A 735 -16.71 -4.10 -20.65
C SER A 735 -16.21 -2.83 -21.32
N LYS A 736 -15.69 -2.96 -22.54
CA LYS A 736 -15.27 -1.83 -23.37
C LYS A 736 -16.46 -1.33 -24.19
N VAL A 737 -16.65 -0.02 -24.23
CA VAL A 737 -17.64 0.69 -25.04
C VAL A 737 -16.88 1.64 -25.96
N GLU A 738 -17.08 1.48 -27.28
CA GLU A 738 -16.56 2.42 -28.28
C GLU A 738 -17.42 3.69 -28.30
N LYS A 739 -16.80 4.85 -28.49
CA LYS A 739 -17.45 6.15 -28.60
C LYS A 739 -17.52 6.58 -30.06
N ASP A 740 -18.51 7.41 -30.40
CA ASP A 740 -18.73 7.90 -31.77
C ASP A 740 -17.53 8.66 -32.36
N ASN A 741 -16.65 9.19 -31.50
CA ASN A 741 -15.44 9.91 -31.89
C ASN A 741 -14.21 9.00 -32.11
N GLY A 742 -14.39 7.68 -32.13
CA GLY A 742 -13.29 6.71 -32.26
C GLY A 742 -12.48 6.48 -30.98
N GLY A 743 -12.88 7.09 -29.85
CA GLY A 743 -12.36 6.77 -28.53
C GLY A 743 -13.07 5.59 -27.90
N TYR A 744 -12.63 5.17 -26.72
CA TYR A 744 -13.26 4.09 -25.96
C TYR A 744 -13.36 4.41 -24.47
N GLU A 745 -14.18 3.65 -23.77
CA GLU A 745 -14.34 3.68 -22.32
C GLU A 745 -14.55 2.27 -21.76
N TYR A 746 -14.00 2.02 -20.57
CA TYR A 746 -14.33 0.80 -19.84
C TYR A 746 -15.42 1.11 -18.83
N VAL A 747 -16.59 0.51 -19.01
CA VAL A 747 -17.76 0.68 -18.15
C VAL A 747 -17.90 -0.48 -17.16
N VAL A 748 -18.50 -0.19 -16.01
CA VAL A 748 -18.73 -1.16 -14.94
C VAL A 748 -20.24 -1.42 -14.83
N ASP A 749 -20.66 -2.67 -14.99
CA ASP A 749 -22.01 -3.12 -14.72
C ASP A 749 -22.24 -3.16 -13.20
N GLY A 750 -23.13 -2.27 -12.74
CA GLY A 750 -23.48 -2.13 -11.33
C GLY A 750 -24.11 -3.37 -10.72
N GLU A 751 -24.87 -4.13 -11.51
CA GLU A 751 -25.62 -5.29 -11.03
C GLU A 751 -24.75 -6.55 -10.92
N ARG A 752 -23.59 -6.53 -11.57
CA ARG A 752 -22.59 -7.62 -11.51
C ARG A 752 -21.43 -7.31 -10.59
N CYS A 753 -21.00 -6.05 -10.53
CA CYS A 753 -19.79 -5.68 -9.80
C CYS A 753 -19.94 -5.81 -8.28
N ILE A 754 -19.03 -6.57 -7.69
CA ILE A 754 -18.96 -6.87 -6.24
C ILE A 754 -18.01 -5.96 -5.47
N GLY A 755 -17.43 -4.93 -6.11
CA GLY A 755 -16.57 -3.95 -5.43
C GLY A 755 -15.24 -4.50 -4.90
N CYS A 756 -14.73 -5.61 -5.44
CA CYS A 756 -13.51 -6.28 -4.97
C CYS A 756 -12.19 -5.54 -5.23
N GLY A 757 -12.17 -4.59 -6.17
CA GLY A 757 -11.00 -3.76 -6.48
C GLY A 757 -9.89 -4.41 -7.30
N PHE A 758 -10.10 -5.62 -7.83
CA PHE A 758 -9.11 -6.28 -8.69
C PHE A 758 -8.71 -5.44 -9.91
N CYS A 759 -9.67 -4.75 -10.55
CA CYS A 759 -9.40 -3.83 -11.66
C CYS A 759 -8.45 -2.69 -11.28
N ALA A 760 -8.57 -2.13 -10.07
CA ALA A 760 -7.64 -1.14 -9.53
C ALA A 760 -6.29 -1.76 -9.16
N GLY A 761 -6.30 -2.94 -8.55
CA GLY A 761 -5.09 -3.65 -8.13
C GLY A 761 -4.20 -4.10 -9.30
N ALA A 762 -4.77 -4.43 -10.46
CA ALA A 762 -4.07 -4.98 -11.61
C ALA A 762 -3.81 -3.96 -12.74
N CYS A 763 -4.27 -2.72 -12.63
CA CYS A 763 -4.12 -1.77 -13.73
C CYS A 763 -2.67 -1.31 -13.90
N PRO A 764 -1.99 -1.56 -15.05
CA PRO A 764 -0.64 -1.05 -15.28
C PRO A 764 -0.58 0.48 -15.30
N CYS A 765 -1.68 1.13 -15.69
CA CYS A 765 -1.76 2.59 -15.88
C CYS A 765 -2.27 3.33 -14.64
N GLY A 766 -2.76 2.61 -13.62
CA GLY A 766 -3.34 3.18 -12.39
C GLY A 766 -4.64 3.97 -12.57
N ILE A 767 -5.38 3.78 -13.67
CA ILE A 767 -6.57 4.60 -14.01
C ILE A 767 -7.83 4.23 -13.22
N TRP A 768 -7.87 3.05 -12.62
CA TRP A 768 -9.02 2.61 -11.82
C TRP A 768 -8.87 3.07 -10.37
N THR A 769 -9.90 3.72 -9.83
CA THR A 769 -9.98 4.13 -8.42
C THR A 769 -11.17 3.47 -7.76
N MET A 770 -10.98 2.94 -6.56
CA MET A 770 -12.10 2.48 -5.73
C MET A 770 -12.61 3.65 -4.92
N VAL A 771 -13.88 3.99 -5.09
CA VAL A 771 -14.59 5.00 -4.29
C VAL A 771 -15.62 4.30 -3.41
N GLU A 772 -15.95 4.87 -2.27
CA GLU A 772 -17.06 4.36 -1.45
C GLU A 772 -18.38 4.46 -2.22
N ASN A 773 -19.19 3.42 -2.13
CA ASN A 773 -20.54 3.46 -2.67
C ASN A 773 -21.42 4.23 -1.67
N PRO A 774 -22.07 5.34 -2.08
CA PRO A 774 -22.95 6.06 -1.19
C PRO A 774 -24.06 5.12 -0.67
N PRO A 775 -24.42 5.20 0.61
CA PRO A 775 -25.53 4.41 1.13
C PRO A 775 -26.81 4.78 0.38
N PRO A 776 -27.71 3.81 0.12
CA PRO A 776 -29.04 4.13 -0.42
C PRO A 776 -29.73 5.13 0.52
N GLU A 777 -30.47 6.09 -0.05
CA GLU A 777 -31.32 6.99 0.74
C GLU A 777 -32.37 6.12 1.45
N VAL A 778 -32.34 6.10 2.78
CA VAL A 778 -33.23 5.29 3.65
C VAL A 778 -34.49 6.05 4.00
#